data_AF-A0A4E9E552-F1
#
_entry.id   AF-A0A4E9E552-F1
#
_cell.length_a   1.000
_cell.length_b   1.000
_cell.length_c   1.000
_cell.angle_alpha   90.00
_cell.angle_beta   90.00
_cell.angle_gamma   90.00
#
_symmetry.space_group_name_H-M   'P 1'
#
loop_
_entity.id
_entity.type
_entity.pdbx_description
1 polymer ?
#
loop_
_entity_poly.entity_id
_entity_poly.type
_entity_poly.pdbx_seq_one_letter_code
_entity_poly.pdbx_strand_id
1 'polypeptide(L)'
;HKIPLRIGNGSCSIEPASPSLVSREPSPELRIPTNQRQVEIQRRTQSHKSHKRQGGLRLAAVNGDVPVEGDVDNANPRQMQVGQENFPKRVKVKHDGVFHPKESSLGKFVAGVWEQIHSGVILEPHVLTEQVQLTSRSSGNSPSGDLVSTAPSIRPDQTWESFNRSNIFCQRVTQASRTCRSIEVIVQARWVELFDSYVEYLASTNPNLSMTKCRMRAIAEACTDFGWTEKELRNKMGIWRGYKEIKDVLGWVALVFSGMGLYRLCKYRVDFDKDKFSRARTLGKRMEVAADTLHTNWRQLLAIVGESTEPRFAGHPHDWVVQQDGSDPVPLRSTYLAYDSNFTFEHLEESIIDTALWGADDPRWTPPSSAICLSGINVCDLCSEVQSNESAVNACKCFPNLFGVPRLPIAVQVFCTSNGRNNGLQALVAFERGTAIGEFVGLITKDIEEQDVMDSQVGGTRYQIWQGKQGNFTRFANHSCKPNAQFEKFVWLGTQHIVMNNTADIPLLFRFNMINRKIPLASYLFTRLKQAGTRRIYGVPGDFTLRALDHVPRSGIQFVGCCNELNAGYAADGYARAQRHRLQSGLGALITTYGVGELSAANAVAGSYAEHLPVVHIVGTPSQKARQVSTTSVGGRSPHLHIHHTLADSRIGVFREIAEKFTVAQLDLSGVDAEDVPTKVDEVLAKALYHSRPVYVELPSDAVETVVSSTLLERPIEERHATNDESGHLETREMADSLLQRLYAAKRPLILVDRGDGIETIRPDINEFVQKSGIPTLSLPSGASMVNNSLPNYFGVYSGSIGIVDLTSAVKSADLVLAFGCQFSDTQTLGWGVVPERNSMIMIGRNNIEDHQTGTGEILRMVTANLDKRSLAEQDTSSWGNFRHLPSQTVEPASPINQDEFYIYLNKYLKDDDNILLGNATPIIGGRDFVLPPSSQLIASGMWFSIGHMLPAAMGVSQAKADQGSSGRTILLDGDGSFQMTAQELSTIIHKRVNMVVFIINNSGYTYERYIHGMDEEYNDVAPWNYSLGPNLFGQAPDGYPIQSCRVHTWKELDSVLNSEGFSTGKGLTLVDIVIDKYDISERAKALFELVNKQL
;
A
#
# COMPACT_ATOMS: atom_id res chain seq x y z
N HIS A 1 -27.35 -53.99 35.71
CA HIS A 1 -27.38 -54.67 37.04
C HIS A 1 -26.46 -53.91 37.99
N LYS A 2 -26.95 -53.01 38.85
CA LYS A 2 -27.40 -53.15 40.25
C LYS A 2 -26.30 -53.50 41.31
N ILE A 3 -25.90 -52.48 42.09
CA ILE A 3 -25.73 -52.45 43.59
C ILE A 3 -24.38 -53.05 44.15
N PRO A 4 -23.77 -52.63 45.32
CA PRO A 4 -23.30 -51.30 45.81
C PRO A 4 -22.08 -51.31 46.83
N LEU A 5 -21.67 -50.12 47.33
CA LEU A 5 -21.27 -49.69 48.71
C LEU A 5 -20.39 -50.53 49.69
N ARG A 6 -19.31 -49.89 50.24
CA ARG A 6 -18.97 -49.60 51.68
C ARG A 6 -17.44 -49.44 51.87
N ILE A 7 -16.87 -48.28 52.26
CA ILE A 7 -16.76 -47.57 53.58
C ILE A 7 -15.89 -48.24 54.66
N GLY A 8 -14.83 -47.51 55.07
CA GLY A 8 -14.24 -47.44 56.42
C GLY A 8 -12.77 -47.90 56.54
N ASN A 9 -11.87 -47.34 57.35
CA ASN A 9 -11.83 -46.12 58.16
C ASN A 9 -10.43 -46.02 58.84
N GLY A 10 -9.88 -44.81 58.98
CA GLY A 10 -8.94 -44.36 60.04
C GLY A 10 -7.45 -44.74 59.95
N SER A 11 -6.48 -43.99 60.52
CA SER A 11 -6.40 -42.66 61.15
C SER A 11 -4.98 -42.52 61.76
N CYS A 12 -4.35 -41.32 61.74
CA CYS A 12 -3.63 -40.66 62.86
C CYS A 12 -2.52 -39.68 62.41
N SER A 13 -2.62 -38.39 62.76
CA SER A 13 -1.57 -37.61 63.47
C SER A 13 -1.91 -36.11 63.69
N ILE A 14 -2.26 -35.79 64.94
CA ILE A 14 -1.86 -34.72 65.89
C ILE A 14 -1.06 -33.45 65.40
N GLU A 15 -1.73 -32.27 65.42
CA GLU A 15 -1.51 -30.93 66.08
C GLU A 15 -0.10 -30.36 66.51
N PRO A 16 0.09 -29.03 66.90
CA PRO A 16 -0.80 -27.83 66.90
C PRO A 16 -0.17 -26.40 66.63
N ALA A 17 -1.02 -25.35 66.76
CA ALA A 17 -0.83 -23.93 67.22
C ALA A 17 -0.71 -22.79 66.15
N SER A 18 -1.73 -21.96 65.80
CA SER A 18 -2.58 -20.91 66.49
C SER A 18 -1.98 -19.47 66.44
N PRO A 19 -2.73 -18.32 66.55
CA PRO A 19 -4.18 -18.04 66.36
C PRO A 19 -4.52 -16.69 65.62
N SER A 20 -5.79 -16.49 65.19
CA SER A 20 -6.67 -15.37 65.62
C SER A 20 -8.01 -15.31 64.85
N LEU A 21 -9.07 -15.02 65.60
CA LEU A 21 -10.50 -15.08 65.29
C LEU A 21 -11.05 -13.77 64.68
N VAL A 22 -12.20 -13.82 63.99
CA VAL A 22 -13.52 -13.26 64.40
C VAL A 22 -14.61 -13.68 63.39
N SER A 23 -15.85 -13.79 63.91
CA SER A 23 -17.00 -14.60 63.53
C SER A 23 -18.18 -13.89 62.80
N ARG A 24 -18.88 -14.69 61.99
CA ARG A 24 -20.32 -14.79 61.58
C ARG A 24 -21.42 -13.77 61.98
N GLU A 25 -22.19 -13.40 60.92
CA GLU A 25 -23.67 -13.24 60.73
C GLU A 25 -24.49 -12.22 61.57
N PRO A 26 -25.67 -11.68 61.11
CA PRO A 26 -26.61 -12.14 60.06
C PRO A 26 -27.21 -11.04 59.12
N SER A 27 -28.13 -11.45 58.23
CA SER A 27 -28.99 -10.67 57.31
C SER A 27 -29.74 -9.47 57.94
N PRO A 28 -30.28 -8.53 57.12
CA PRO A 28 -31.74 -8.50 56.98
C PRO A 28 -32.32 -8.09 55.60
N GLU A 29 -33.44 -8.75 55.31
CA GLU A 29 -34.69 -8.40 54.62
C GLU A 29 -34.85 -7.13 53.75
N LEU A 30 -35.43 -7.42 52.57
CA LEU A 30 -36.42 -6.67 51.78
C LEU A 30 -37.22 -5.58 52.51
N ARG A 31 -37.35 -4.42 51.86
CA ARG A 31 -38.51 -3.53 51.97
C ARG A 31 -39.03 -3.10 50.59
N ILE A 32 -40.19 -3.64 50.24
CA ILE A 32 -41.16 -3.06 49.30
C ILE A 32 -42.07 -2.12 50.11
N PRO A 33 -42.57 -1.02 49.52
CA PRO A 33 -43.96 -0.66 49.74
C PRO A 33 -44.76 -0.54 48.44
N THR A 34 -45.84 -1.31 48.41
CA THR A 34 -47.08 -1.20 47.62
C THR A 34 -47.77 0.16 47.94
N ASN A 35 -48.76 0.72 47.21
CA ASN A 35 -49.94 0.14 46.60
C ASN A 35 -50.81 1.24 45.92
N GLN A 36 -51.89 0.80 45.24
CA GLN A 36 -53.11 1.52 44.79
C GLN A 36 -53.17 1.89 43.29
N ARG A 37 -53.77 1.05 42.43
CA ARG A 37 -55.21 0.95 42.06
C ARG A 37 -55.79 2.24 41.46
N GLN A 38 -56.09 2.25 40.15
CA GLN A 38 -57.46 1.98 39.66
C GLN A 38 -57.54 1.87 38.12
N VAL A 39 -58.47 1.02 37.74
CA VAL A 39 -58.98 0.63 36.43
C VAL A 39 -59.79 1.77 35.80
N GLU A 40 -59.66 2.03 34.50
CA GLU A 40 -60.83 2.03 33.60
C GLU A 40 -60.48 1.72 32.13
N ILE A 41 -61.30 0.83 31.59
CA ILE A 41 -61.31 0.19 30.27
C ILE A 41 -62.39 0.87 29.43
N GLN A 42 -62.21 0.97 28.11
CA GLN A 42 -63.21 0.73 27.02
C GLN A 42 -62.66 1.31 25.69
N ARG A 43 -62.72 0.71 24.49
CA ARG A 43 -63.38 -0.46 23.85
C ARG A 43 -62.51 -0.82 22.62
N ARG A 44 -62.10 -2.08 22.40
CA ARG A 44 -62.73 -3.11 21.52
C ARG A 44 -63.30 -2.62 20.17
N THR A 45 -62.73 -3.12 19.06
CA THR A 45 -63.28 -4.18 18.17
C THR A 45 -62.27 -4.46 17.03
N GLN A 46 -61.55 -5.57 16.99
CA GLN A 46 -61.86 -6.90 16.42
C GLN A 46 -62.12 -6.97 14.88
N SER A 47 -61.12 -7.54 14.19
CA SER A 47 -61.13 -8.61 13.16
C SER A 47 -61.99 -8.52 11.89
N HIS A 48 -61.33 -8.69 10.73
CA HIS A 48 -61.39 -9.90 9.85
C HIS A 48 -60.70 -9.60 8.50
N LYS A 49 -59.61 -10.32 8.14
CA LYS A 49 -59.51 -11.54 7.29
C LYS A 49 -59.12 -11.28 5.81
N SER A 50 -58.14 -12.11 5.38
CA SER A 50 -58.01 -12.78 4.06
C SER A 50 -57.12 -12.17 2.95
N HIS A 51 -55.95 -12.81 2.73
CA HIS A 51 -55.36 -13.32 1.46
C HIS A 51 -55.89 -12.73 0.11
N LYS A 52 -55.11 -12.41 -0.94
CA LYS A 52 -54.15 -13.25 -1.71
C LYS A 52 -53.54 -12.45 -2.90
N ARG A 53 -52.24 -12.70 -3.16
CA ARG A 53 -51.48 -12.87 -4.44
C ARG A 53 -51.74 -12.05 -5.74
N GLN A 54 -50.59 -11.60 -6.29
CA GLN A 54 -50.05 -11.69 -7.67
C GLN A 54 -50.51 -10.73 -8.81
N GLY A 55 -49.49 -10.35 -9.62
CA GLY A 55 -49.56 -9.83 -10.99
C GLY A 55 -48.92 -8.44 -11.09
N GLY A 56 -47.85 -8.16 -11.83
CA GLY A 56 -47.38 -8.71 -13.10
C GLY A 56 -47.35 -7.54 -14.11
N LEU A 57 -46.16 -6.97 -14.36
CA LEU A 57 -45.96 -5.88 -15.32
C LEU A 57 -45.71 -6.45 -16.73
N ARG A 58 -46.46 -5.95 -17.73
CA ARG A 58 -46.12 -6.05 -19.15
C ARG A 58 -46.25 -4.68 -19.82
N LEU A 59 -45.27 -4.40 -20.67
CA LEU A 59 -45.12 -3.24 -21.55
C LEU A 59 -46.07 -3.31 -22.76
N ALA A 60 -46.52 -2.14 -23.24
CA ALA A 60 -46.90 -1.92 -24.63
C ALA A 60 -46.68 -0.45 -25.00
N ALA A 61 -46.37 -0.21 -26.27
CA ALA A 61 -45.81 1.01 -26.80
C ALA A 61 -46.67 1.56 -27.98
N VAL A 62 -46.42 2.84 -28.31
CA VAL A 62 -46.44 3.46 -29.66
C VAL A 62 -47.76 4.08 -30.22
N ASN A 63 -47.62 5.39 -30.49
CA ASN A 63 -48.17 6.29 -31.55
C ASN A 63 -49.62 6.82 -31.57
N GLY A 64 -49.73 8.13 -31.84
CA GLY A 64 -50.78 8.71 -32.70
C GLY A 64 -51.29 10.12 -32.37
N ASP A 65 -50.65 11.14 -32.96
CA ASP A 65 -51.20 12.37 -33.58
C ASP A 65 -52.03 13.47 -32.84
N VAL A 66 -51.73 14.70 -33.30
CA VAL A 66 -52.10 16.11 -32.95
C VAL A 66 -53.33 16.52 -33.85
N PRO A 67 -54.23 17.52 -33.58
CA PRO A 67 -53.89 18.93 -33.31
C PRO A 67 -54.83 19.88 -32.49
N VAL A 68 -54.16 20.88 -31.90
CA VAL A 68 -54.43 22.34 -31.73
C VAL A 68 -55.82 22.91 -32.01
N GLU A 69 -56.35 23.67 -31.03
CA GLU A 69 -56.95 25.01 -31.21
C GLU A 69 -56.85 25.79 -29.90
N GLY A 70 -56.53 27.08 -29.98
CA GLY A 70 -56.31 27.97 -28.84
C GLY A 70 -57.31 29.11 -28.79
N ASP A 71 -57.43 29.76 -27.63
CA ASP A 71 -57.71 31.18 -27.57
C ASP A 71 -57.31 31.79 -26.21
N VAL A 72 -56.96 33.06 -26.27
CA VAL A 72 -56.21 33.88 -25.31
C VAL A 72 -57.17 34.90 -24.68
N ASP A 73 -57.17 35.07 -23.34
CA ASP A 73 -56.83 36.37 -22.70
C ASP A 73 -57.16 36.52 -21.19
N ASN A 74 -56.23 37.23 -20.54
CA ASN A 74 -56.34 38.11 -19.36
C ASN A 74 -56.49 37.58 -17.91
N ALA A 75 -55.32 37.36 -17.30
CA ALA A 75 -54.72 38.18 -16.23
C ALA A 75 -55.56 38.60 -14.99
N ASN A 76 -55.48 37.80 -13.92
CA ASN A 76 -54.82 38.11 -12.63
C ASN A 76 -55.37 37.19 -11.53
N PRO A 77 -54.50 36.44 -10.82
CA PRO A 77 -54.70 36.31 -9.39
C PRO A 77 -53.44 36.57 -8.56
N ARG A 78 -53.72 36.95 -7.33
CA ARG A 78 -52.83 37.44 -6.29
C ARG A 78 -51.81 36.39 -5.86
N GLN A 79 -50.61 36.89 -5.62
CA GLN A 79 -49.44 36.27 -5.01
C GLN A 79 -49.73 35.28 -3.86
N MET A 80 -49.11 34.10 -3.95
CA MET A 80 -48.48 33.44 -2.81
C MET A 80 -46.97 33.66 -2.92
N GLN A 81 -46.35 34.07 -1.81
CA GLN A 81 -44.91 34.35 -1.72
C GLN A 81 -44.07 33.11 -2.05
N VAL A 82 -43.20 33.24 -3.04
CA VAL A 82 -42.13 32.26 -3.34
C VAL A 82 -40.91 32.66 -2.51
N GLY A 83 -40.64 31.90 -1.45
CA GLY A 83 -39.33 31.90 -0.80
C GLY A 83 -38.27 31.39 -1.77
N GLN A 84 -37.06 31.92 -1.68
CA GLN A 84 -35.91 31.55 -2.51
C GLN A 84 -35.55 30.06 -2.35
N GLU A 85 -36.15 29.19 -3.16
CA GLU A 85 -35.68 27.82 -3.36
C GLU A 85 -35.09 27.69 -4.77
N ASN A 86 -33.76 27.69 -4.82
CA ASN A 86 -33.01 27.33 -6.02
C ASN A 86 -33.21 25.84 -6.32
N PHE A 87 -34.00 25.56 -7.34
CA PHE A 87 -34.08 24.30 -8.06
C PHE A 87 -32.68 23.69 -8.27
N PRO A 88 -32.37 22.47 -7.79
CA PRO A 88 -31.04 21.89 -7.93
C PRO A 88 -30.78 21.53 -9.40
N LYS A 89 -29.88 22.28 -10.04
CA LYS A 89 -29.28 21.89 -11.32
C LYS A 89 -28.61 20.53 -11.15
N ARG A 90 -28.89 19.61 -12.08
CA ARG A 90 -28.29 18.27 -12.21
C ARG A 90 -26.80 18.28 -11.86
N VAL A 91 -26.43 17.69 -10.72
CA VAL A 91 -25.03 17.49 -10.31
C VAL A 91 -24.40 16.51 -11.29
N LYS A 92 -23.34 16.95 -11.99
CA LYS A 92 -22.48 16.03 -12.74
C LYS A 92 -21.79 15.11 -11.75
N VAL A 93 -22.14 13.82 -11.82
CA VAL A 93 -21.45 12.71 -11.15
C VAL A 93 -19.95 12.78 -11.50
N LYS A 94 -19.08 12.94 -10.50
CA LYS A 94 -17.65 12.71 -10.66
C LYS A 94 -17.39 11.22 -10.48
N HIS A 95 -16.76 10.62 -11.49
CA HIS A 95 -16.23 9.27 -11.47
C HIS A 95 -15.01 9.20 -10.55
N ASP A 96 -15.08 8.43 -9.47
CA ASP A 96 -13.91 8.07 -8.66
C ASP A 96 -13.34 6.73 -9.15
N GLY A 97 -12.68 6.80 -10.32
CA GLY A 97 -11.60 5.91 -10.66
C GLY A 97 -10.29 6.61 -10.30
N VAL A 98 -9.28 5.86 -9.86
CA VAL A 98 -7.92 6.30 -9.54
C VAL A 98 -7.50 7.45 -10.46
N PHE A 99 -7.53 8.67 -9.91
CA PHE A 99 -6.89 9.80 -10.56
C PHE A 99 -5.39 9.57 -10.44
N HIS A 100 -4.77 9.07 -11.51
CA HIS A 100 -3.48 9.64 -11.87
C HIS A 100 -3.70 11.16 -11.86
N PRO A 101 -2.92 11.95 -11.10
CA PRO A 101 -2.99 13.39 -11.23
C PRO A 101 -2.72 13.68 -12.70
N LYS A 102 -3.79 13.93 -13.48
CA LYS A 102 -3.61 14.52 -14.80
C LYS A 102 -2.94 15.82 -14.49
N GLU A 103 -1.68 15.95 -14.88
CA GLU A 103 -0.93 17.18 -14.70
C GLU A 103 -1.83 18.34 -15.11
N SER A 104 -1.93 19.33 -14.22
CA SER A 104 -2.70 20.53 -14.48
C SER A 104 -2.28 21.13 -15.82
N SER A 105 -3.18 21.84 -16.50
CA SER A 105 -2.85 22.43 -17.80
C SER A 105 -1.71 23.45 -17.65
N LEU A 106 -1.66 24.13 -16.50
CA LEU A 106 -0.53 24.98 -16.10
C LEU A 106 0.76 24.17 -15.87
N GLY A 107 0.69 23.02 -15.19
CA GLY A 107 1.83 22.12 -14.99
C GLY A 107 2.43 21.61 -16.30
N LYS A 108 1.57 21.17 -17.24
CA LYS A 108 2.00 20.76 -18.59
C LYS A 108 2.62 21.90 -19.39
N PHE A 109 2.10 23.11 -19.23
CA PHE A 109 2.67 24.30 -19.86
C PHE A 109 4.04 24.63 -19.29
N VAL A 110 4.19 24.64 -17.97
CA VAL A 110 5.47 24.87 -17.28
C VAL A 110 6.51 23.83 -17.70
N ALA A 111 6.14 22.55 -17.77
CA ALA A 111 7.00 21.48 -18.28
C ALA A 111 7.41 21.75 -19.74
N GLY A 112 6.46 22.08 -20.62
CA GLY A 112 6.74 22.38 -22.02
C GLY A 112 7.63 23.62 -22.23
N VAL A 113 7.51 24.66 -21.40
CA VAL A 113 8.43 25.81 -21.42
C VAL A 113 9.84 25.37 -21.03
N TRP A 114 9.96 24.53 -20.00
CA TRP A 114 11.23 24.01 -19.54
C TRP A 114 11.91 23.13 -20.60
N GLU A 115 11.15 22.25 -21.27
CA GLU A 115 11.62 21.44 -22.40
C GLU A 115 12.19 22.33 -23.52
N GLN A 116 11.53 23.43 -23.85
CA GLN A 116 12.01 24.35 -24.88
C GLN A 116 13.30 25.08 -24.45
N ILE A 117 13.41 25.55 -23.20
CA ILE A 117 14.64 26.16 -22.66
C ILE A 117 15.82 25.18 -22.72
N HIS A 118 15.59 23.88 -22.54
CA HIS A 118 16.68 22.89 -22.51
C HIS A 118 16.85 22.13 -23.82
N SER A 119 16.03 22.43 -24.82
CA SER A 119 16.21 21.93 -26.18
C SER A 119 17.25 22.75 -26.94
N GLY A 120 17.83 22.18 -27.99
CA GLY A 120 18.73 22.88 -28.91
C GLY A 120 18.02 23.92 -29.80
N VAL A 121 16.96 24.58 -29.30
CA VAL A 121 16.24 25.62 -30.02
C VAL A 121 17.18 26.79 -30.29
N ILE A 122 17.36 27.11 -31.57
CA ILE A 122 18.20 28.20 -32.02
C ILE A 122 17.34 29.48 -32.06
N LEU A 123 17.51 30.36 -31.06
CA LEU A 123 16.86 31.67 -30.98
C LEU A 123 17.75 32.78 -31.58
N GLU A 124 18.19 32.60 -32.81
CA GLU A 124 19.03 33.59 -33.50
C GLU A 124 18.15 34.71 -34.12
N PRO A 125 18.31 35.98 -33.72
CA PRO A 125 17.41 37.05 -34.15
C PRO A 125 17.50 37.36 -35.65
N HIS A 126 18.63 37.10 -36.29
CA HIS A 126 18.79 37.28 -37.75
C HIS A 126 17.95 36.26 -38.55
N VAL A 127 17.88 35.01 -38.11
CA VAL A 127 17.06 33.94 -38.71
C VAL A 127 15.57 34.24 -38.57
N LEU A 128 15.17 34.80 -37.44
CA LEU A 128 13.76 35.14 -37.15
C LEU A 128 13.31 36.42 -37.86
N THR A 129 14.21 37.38 -38.08
CA THR A 129 13.93 38.62 -38.82
C THR A 129 13.85 38.36 -40.33
N GLU A 130 14.70 37.49 -40.89
CA GLU A 130 14.60 37.06 -42.29
C GLU A 130 13.29 36.30 -42.58
N GLN A 131 12.83 35.43 -41.68
CA GLN A 131 11.55 34.72 -41.84
C GLN A 131 10.33 35.68 -41.84
N VAL A 132 10.42 36.82 -41.15
CA VAL A 132 9.38 37.86 -41.16
C VAL A 132 9.48 38.73 -42.42
N GLN A 133 10.68 39.00 -42.95
CA GLN A 133 10.87 39.72 -44.21
C GLN A 133 10.54 38.89 -45.46
N LEU A 134 10.73 37.57 -45.44
CA LEU A 134 10.42 36.68 -46.56
C LEU A 134 8.91 36.47 -46.77
N THR A 135 8.12 36.55 -45.70
CA THR A 135 6.66 36.37 -45.77
C THR A 135 5.93 37.63 -46.27
N SER A 136 6.49 38.83 -46.06
CA SER A 136 5.92 40.09 -46.55
C SER A 136 6.05 40.31 -48.06
N ARG A 137 7.05 39.69 -48.72
CA ARG A 137 7.24 39.75 -50.19
C ARG A 137 6.16 39.01 -50.99
N SER A 138 5.36 38.15 -50.37
CA SER A 138 4.33 37.34 -51.04
C SER A 138 2.98 38.05 -51.22
N SER A 139 2.78 39.21 -50.58
CA SER A 139 1.64 40.11 -50.78
C SER A 139 2.17 41.37 -51.46
N GLY A 140 1.84 41.58 -52.74
CA GLY A 140 2.50 42.53 -53.64
C GLY A 140 2.32 44.03 -53.36
N ASN A 141 2.66 44.50 -52.16
CA ASN A 141 2.86 45.90 -51.86
C ASN A 141 4.20 46.08 -51.15
N SER A 142 5.10 46.86 -51.76
CA SER A 142 6.35 47.29 -51.15
C SER A 142 6.09 48.31 -50.04
N PRO A 143 6.72 48.15 -48.86
CA PRO A 143 7.12 49.31 -48.08
C PRO A 143 8.63 49.27 -47.84
N SER A 144 9.29 50.33 -48.29
CA SER A 144 10.62 50.73 -47.87
C SER A 144 10.59 51.13 -46.38
N GLY A 145 11.29 50.38 -45.52
CA GLY A 145 11.54 50.75 -44.12
C GLY A 145 11.87 49.56 -43.22
N ASP A 146 13.04 49.60 -42.57
CA ASP A 146 13.50 48.60 -41.60
C ASP A 146 12.50 48.38 -40.46
N LEU A 147 12.00 47.15 -40.34
CA LEU A 147 11.08 46.70 -39.28
C LEU A 147 11.67 46.77 -37.86
N VAL A 148 12.98 46.96 -37.73
CA VAL A 148 13.72 46.85 -36.46
C VAL A 148 13.93 48.22 -35.78
N SER A 149 13.63 49.35 -36.42
CA SER A 149 14.04 50.69 -35.91
C SER A 149 12.98 51.48 -35.12
N THR A 150 11.86 50.92 -34.70
CA THR A 150 10.86 51.67 -33.89
C THR A 150 10.16 50.83 -32.81
N ALA A 151 10.91 50.34 -31.82
CA ALA A 151 10.31 49.84 -30.58
C ALA A 151 9.81 51.03 -29.73
N PRO A 152 8.54 51.06 -29.29
CA PRO A 152 8.01 52.16 -28.48
C PRO A 152 8.56 52.10 -27.04
N SER A 153 9.41 53.06 -26.65
CA SER A 153 9.80 53.24 -25.24
C SER A 153 8.70 53.97 -24.48
N ILE A 154 8.26 53.44 -23.34
CA ILE A 154 7.19 54.05 -22.54
C ILE A 154 7.74 55.25 -21.78
N ARG A 155 7.34 56.47 -22.18
CA ARG A 155 7.44 57.68 -21.35
C ARG A 155 6.01 58.21 -21.06
N PRO A 156 5.76 58.80 -19.88
CA PRO A 156 4.40 59.25 -19.46
C PRO A 156 3.76 60.30 -20.38
N ASP A 157 4.56 61.03 -21.14
CA ASP A 157 4.17 62.08 -22.09
C ASP A 157 3.82 61.55 -23.49
N GLN A 158 4.03 60.25 -23.76
CA GLN A 158 3.84 59.63 -25.08
C GLN A 158 2.92 58.39 -25.07
N THR A 159 2.09 58.21 -24.02
CA THR A 159 1.25 57.02 -23.84
C THR A 159 0.25 56.79 -24.98
N TRP A 160 -0.36 57.87 -25.50
CA TRP A 160 -1.28 57.81 -26.65
C TRP A 160 -0.56 57.38 -27.94
N GLU A 161 0.56 58.02 -28.28
CA GLU A 161 1.33 57.68 -29.48
C GLU A 161 1.90 56.26 -29.43
N SER A 162 2.40 55.86 -28.26
CA SER A 162 2.91 54.50 -28.02
C SER A 162 1.81 53.44 -28.22
N PHE A 163 0.60 53.70 -27.73
CA PHE A 163 -0.53 52.80 -27.90
C PHE A 163 -0.93 52.66 -29.38
N ASN A 164 -1.09 53.76 -30.12
CA ASN A 164 -1.46 53.71 -31.54
C ASN A 164 -0.37 53.05 -32.41
N ARG A 165 0.91 53.34 -32.16
CA ARG A 165 2.01 52.64 -32.83
C ARG A 165 1.98 51.15 -32.52
N SER A 166 1.66 50.79 -31.27
CA SER A 166 1.53 49.38 -30.88
C SER A 166 0.33 48.68 -31.52
N ASN A 167 -0.79 49.37 -31.78
CA ASN A 167 -1.95 48.82 -32.50
C ASN A 167 -1.53 48.36 -33.90
N ILE A 168 -0.90 49.25 -34.67
CA ILE A 168 -0.43 48.96 -36.03
C ILE A 168 0.62 47.85 -36.03
N PHE A 169 1.57 47.91 -35.08
CA PHE A 169 2.62 46.91 -34.98
C PHE A 169 2.08 45.51 -34.59
N CYS A 170 1.22 45.44 -33.58
CA CYS A 170 0.57 44.20 -33.15
C CYS A 170 -0.33 43.61 -34.23
N GLN A 171 -1.05 44.45 -34.99
CA GLN A 171 -1.82 44.03 -36.16
C GLN A 171 -0.93 43.37 -37.22
N ARG A 172 0.18 44.02 -37.60
CA ARG A 172 1.14 43.48 -38.58
C ARG A 172 1.73 42.15 -38.13
N VAL A 173 2.18 42.06 -36.87
CA VAL A 173 2.74 40.82 -36.30
C VAL A 173 1.68 39.71 -36.24
N THR A 174 0.44 40.04 -35.84
CA THR A 174 -0.67 39.07 -35.78
C THR A 174 -1.10 38.57 -37.16
N GLN A 175 -0.95 39.39 -38.22
CA GLN A 175 -1.24 38.99 -39.60
C GLN A 175 -0.08 38.22 -40.26
N ALA A 176 1.17 38.58 -39.93
CA ALA A 176 2.37 37.95 -40.50
C ALA A 176 2.77 36.62 -39.82
N SER A 177 2.35 36.39 -38.57
CA SER A 177 2.75 35.23 -37.75
C SER A 177 2.17 33.90 -38.22
N ARG A 178 2.72 33.36 -39.31
CA ARG A 178 2.67 31.91 -39.60
C ARG A 178 3.99 31.20 -39.27
N THR A 179 5.05 31.95 -38.94
CA THR A 179 6.43 31.42 -38.87
C THR A 179 7.13 31.59 -37.52
N CYS A 180 6.84 32.60 -36.69
CA CYS A 180 7.46 32.76 -35.36
C CYS A 180 6.46 33.06 -34.23
N ARG A 181 6.11 32.02 -33.46
CA ARG A 181 5.12 32.08 -32.37
C ARG A 181 5.59 32.95 -31.19
N SER A 182 6.87 32.90 -30.83
CA SER A 182 7.44 33.59 -29.68
C SER A 182 7.33 35.12 -29.80
N ILE A 183 7.62 35.66 -31.00
CA ILE A 183 7.47 37.11 -31.28
C ILE A 183 5.99 37.51 -31.16
N GLU A 184 5.09 36.73 -31.72
CA GLU A 184 3.65 37.00 -31.69
C GLU A 184 3.12 37.14 -30.26
N VAL A 185 3.44 36.18 -29.37
CA VAL A 185 2.92 36.18 -28.00
C VAL A 185 3.54 37.27 -27.13
N ILE A 186 4.81 37.63 -27.35
CA ILE A 186 5.50 38.71 -26.63
C ILE A 186 4.91 40.07 -27.01
N VAL A 187 4.72 40.32 -28.32
CA VAL A 187 4.10 41.56 -28.82
C VAL A 187 2.65 41.69 -28.35
N GLN A 188 1.88 40.59 -28.37
CA GLN A 188 0.49 40.58 -27.89
C GLN A 188 0.39 40.82 -26.38
N ALA A 189 1.29 40.24 -25.58
CA ALA A 189 1.36 40.51 -24.14
C ALA A 189 1.71 41.97 -23.86
N ARG A 190 2.71 42.53 -24.56
CA ARG A 190 3.09 43.94 -24.43
C ARG A 190 1.98 44.89 -24.85
N TRP A 191 1.26 44.58 -25.91
CA TRP A 191 0.13 45.37 -26.37
C TRP A 191 -0.96 45.49 -25.30
N VAL A 192 -1.23 44.42 -24.55
CA VAL A 192 -2.19 44.46 -23.42
C VAL A 192 -1.71 45.39 -22.30
N GLU A 193 -0.41 45.42 -22.00
CA GLU A 193 0.14 46.36 -21.02
C GLU A 193 -0.07 47.81 -21.47
N LEU A 194 0.25 48.13 -22.72
CA LEU A 194 0.04 49.46 -23.30
C LEU A 194 -1.44 49.84 -23.36
N PHE A 195 -2.32 48.88 -23.66
CA PHE A 195 -3.76 49.07 -23.62
C PHE A 195 -4.23 49.44 -22.21
N ASP A 196 -3.81 48.69 -21.19
CA ASP A 196 -4.23 48.95 -19.81
C ASP A 196 -3.68 50.30 -19.30
N SER A 197 -2.42 50.64 -19.61
CA SER A 197 -1.83 51.96 -19.31
C SER A 197 -2.54 53.11 -20.05
N TYR A 198 -2.97 52.91 -21.29
CA TYR A 198 -3.73 53.92 -22.03
C TYR A 198 -5.14 54.13 -21.45
N VAL A 199 -5.80 53.06 -20.98
CA VAL A 199 -7.07 53.17 -20.26
C VAL A 199 -6.92 53.95 -18.95
N GLU A 200 -5.84 53.72 -18.21
CA GLU A 200 -5.51 54.48 -17.00
C GLU A 200 -5.23 55.96 -17.31
N TYR A 201 -4.47 56.24 -18.38
CA TYR A 201 -4.23 57.60 -18.87
C TYR A 201 -5.53 58.31 -19.27
N LEU A 202 -6.44 57.64 -19.99
CA LEU A 202 -7.75 58.19 -20.34
C LEU A 202 -8.59 58.50 -19.10
N ALA A 203 -8.51 57.66 -18.06
CA ALA A 203 -9.18 57.87 -16.80
C ALA A 203 -8.59 59.05 -16.00
N SER A 204 -7.26 59.23 -16.03
CA SER A 204 -6.60 60.34 -15.34
C SER A 204 -6.80 61.69 -16.05
N THR A 205 -6.89 61.69 -17.39
CA THR A 205 -7.09 62.90 -18.21
C THR A 205 -8.55 63.28 -18.42
N ASN A 206 -9.49 62.37 -18.17
CA ASN A 206 -10.94 62.61 -18.29
C ASN A 206 -11.69 62.14 -17.02
N PRO A 207 -11.55 62.85 -15.89
CA PRO A 207 -12.11 62.43 -14.59
C PRO A 207 -13.65 62.31 -14.56
N ASN A 208 -14.35 62.87 -15.55
CA ASN A 208 -15.81 62.78 -15.69
C ASN A 208 -16.28 61.45 -16.34
N LEU A 209 -15.35 60.61 -16.82
CA LEU A 209 -15.65 59.32 -17.42
C LEU A 209 -15.37 58.18 -16.44
N SER A 210 -16.34 57.29 -16.25
CA SER A 210 -16.13 56.03 -15.53
C SER A 210 -15.08 55.16 -16.23
N MET A 211 -14.32 54.35 -15.48
CA MET A 211 -13.35 53.38 -16.03
C MET A 211 -13.91 52.53 -17.19
N THR A 212 -15.18 52.13 -17.11
CA THR A 212 -15.86 51.38 -18.17
C THR A 212 -15.95 52.16 -19.49
N LYS A 213 -16.26 53.46 -19.43
CA LYS A 213 -16.34 54.34 -20.60
C LYS A 213 -14.94 54.62 -21.19
N CYS A 214 -13.92 54.84 -20.36
CA CYS A 214 -12.53 54.97 -20.82
C CYS A 214 -12.06 53.71 -21.56
N ARG A 215 -12.37 52.53 -21.02
CA ARG A 215 -12.06 51.24 -21.68
C ARG A 215 -12.82 51.04 -22.99
N MET A 216 -14.09 51.43 -23.06
CA MET A 216 -14.86 51.37 -24.32
C MET A 216 -14.26 52.29 -25.38
N ARG A 217 -13.80 53.48 -25.00
CA ARG A 217 -13.13 54.42 -25.91
C ARG A 217 -11.81 53.85 -26.44
N ALA A 218 -10.96 53.32 -25.57
CA ALA A 218 -9.71 52.66 -25.99
C ALA A 218 -9.94 51.48 -26.94
N ILE A 219 -11.02 50.70 -26.74
CA ILE A 219 -11.40 49.60 -27.63
C ILE A 219 -11.88 50.12 -28.99
N ALA A 220 -12.67 51.18 -29.03
CA ALA A 220 -13.14 51.77 -30.29
C ALA A 220 -11.97 52.31 -31.13
N GLU A 221 -10.99 52.96 -30.49
CA GLU A 221 -9.76 53.45 -31.13
C GLU A 221 -8.93 52.26 -31.66
N ALA A 222 -8.70 51.23 -30.85
CA ALA A 222 -8.00 50.03 -31.30
C ALA A 222 -8.74 49.28 -32.43
N CYS A 223 -10.05 49.15 -32.40
CA CYS A 223 -10.83 48.52 -33.48
C CYS A 223 -10.65 49.23 -34.82
N THR A 224 -10.53 50.57 -34.78
CA THR A 224 -10.26 51.38 -35.97
C THR A 224 -8.90 51.05 -36.55
N ASP A 225 -7.86 50.98 -35.71
CA ASP A 225 -6.49 50.68 -36.14
C ASP A 225 -6.32 49.22 -36.61
N PHE A 226 -6.93 48.25 -35.91
CA PHE A 226 -6.87 46.82 -36.27
C PHE A 226 -7.75 46.45 -37.47
N GLY A 227 -8.74 47.28 -37.83
CA GLY A 227 -9.75 46.94 -38.83
C GLY A 227 -10.65 45.77 -38.41
N TRP A 228 -10.84 45.59 -37.09
CA TRP A 228 -11.61 44.49 -36.51
C TRP A 228 -12.88 45.01 -35.85
N THR A 229 -13.93 44.18 -35.84
CA THR A 229 -15.12 44.46 -35.04
C THR A 229 -14.79 44.45 -33.55
N GLU A 230 -15.58 45.18 -32.74
CA GLU A 230 -15.46 45.18 -31.29
C GLU A 230 -15.48 43.75 -30.70
N LYS A 231 -16.33 42.89 -31.26
CA LYS A 231 -16.46 41.48 -30.87
C LYS A 231 -15.17 40.70 -31.16
N GLU A 232 -14.55 40.89 -32.32
CA GLU A 232 -13.30 40.21 -32.68
C GLU A 232 -12.14 40.63 -31.79
N LEU A 233 -11.97 41.95 -31.57
CA LEU A 233 -10.91 42.46 -30.71
C LEU A 233 -11.09 41.97 -29.27
N ARG A 234 -12.29 42.05 -28.68
CA ARG A 234 -12.56 41.55 -27.33
C ARG A 234 -12.26 40.05 -27.18
N ASN A 235 -12.58 39.24 -28.19
CA ASN A 235 -12.28 37.80 -28.17
C ASN A 235 -10.78 37.51 -28.21
N LYS A 236 -10.00 38.27 -29.00
CA LYS A 236 -8.54 38.14 -29.08
C LYS A 236 -7.87 38.66 -27.81
N MET A 237 -8.30 39.81 -27.30
CA MET A 237 -7.81 40.40 -26.06
C MET A 237 -7.97 39.49 -24.85
N GLY A 238 -9.03 38.68 -24.78
CA GLY A 238 -9.20 37.70 -23.70
C GLY A 238 -8.05 36.69 -23.61
N ILE A 239 -7.50 36.29 -24.76
CA ILE A 239 -6.36 35.37 -24.85
C ILE A 239 -5.05 36.12 -24.55
N TRP A 240 -4.88 37.31 -25.12
CA TRP A 240 -3.68 38.14 -24.94
C TRP A 240 -3.50 38.58 -23.48
N ARG A 241 -4.60 38.85 -22.76
CA ARG A 241 -4.58 39.06 -21.30
C ARG A 241 -4.02 37.85 -20.57
N GLY A 242 -4.37 36.64 -21.02
CA GLY A 242 -3.77 35.41 -20.51
C GLY A 242 -2.25 35.34 -20.72
N TYR A 243 -1.72 35.83 -21.85
CA TYR A 243 -0.26 35.88 -22.07
C TYR A 243 0.42 36.87 -21.14
N LYS A 244 -0.16 38.06 -20.96
CA LYS A 244 0.34 39.06 -20.00
C LYS A 244 0.32 38.54 -18.57
N GLU A 245 -0.73 37.85 -18.16
CA GLU A 245 -0.83 37.23 -16.83
C GLU A 245 0.22 36.12 -16.62
N ILE A 246 0.51 35.28 -17.63
CA ILE A 246 1.61 34.29 -17.56
C ILE A 246 2.96 35.00 -17.46
N LYS A 247 3.16 36.08 -18.22
CA LYS A 247 4.37 36.92 -18.16
C LYS A 247 4.58 37.53 -16.76
N ASP A 248 3.53 38.01 -16.11
CA ASP A 248 3.60 38.62 -14.78
C ASP A 248 3.95 37.61 -13.67
N VAL A 249 3.72 36.32 -13.92
CA VAL A 249 3.98 35.23 -12.96
C VAL A 249 5.32 34.55 -13.24
N LEU A 250 5.61 34.23 -14.49
CA LEU A 250 6.74 33.40 -14.91
C LEU A 250 7.82 34.17 -15.71
N GLY A 251 7.60 35.44 -16.00
CA GLY A 251 8.52 36.29 -16.75
C GLY A 251 8.40 36.14 -18.28
N TRP A 252 9.17 36.97 -18.99
CA TRP A 252 9.24 36.94 -20.46
C TRP A 252 9.74 35.60 -21.02
N VAL A 253 10.60 34.92 -20.26
CA VAL A 253 11.14 33.59 -20.60
C VAL A 253 10.03 32.58 -20.88
N ALA A 254 8.93 32.61 -20.12
CA ALA A 254 7.82 31.67 -20.31
C ALA A 254 7.02 31.92 -21.59
N LEU A 255 7.06 33.13 -22.15
CA LEU A 255 6.46 33.44 -23.44
C LEU A 255 7.41 33.10 -24.60
N VAL A 256 8.70 33.43 -24.46
CA VAL A 256 9.73 33.18 -25.48
C VAL A 256 9.86 31.69 -25.78
N PHE A 257 9.92 30.86 -24.73
CA PHE A 257 10.10 29.42 -24.84
C PHE A 257 8.76 28.66 -24.79
N SER A 258 7.64 29.31 -25.12
CA SER A 258 6.33 28.66 -25.10
C SER A 258 6.08 27.76 -26.31
N GLY A 259 5.63 26.54 -26.07
CA GLY A 259 5.13 25.63 -27.11
C GLY A 259 3.67 25.90 -27.52
N MET A 260 3.12 25.06 -28.41
CA MET A 260 1.74 25.19 -28.94
C MET A 260 0.63 25.20 -27.87
N GLY A 261 0.93 24.74 -26.64
CA GLY A 261 -0.02 24.67 -25.52
C GLY A 261 -0.46 26.02 -24.94
N LEU A 262 0.36 27.07 -25.07
CA LEU A 262 0.09 28.39 -24.45
C LEU A 262 -1.25 29.00 -24.89
N TYR A 263 -1.57 28.91 -26.19
CA TYR A 263 -2.83 29.44 -26.72
C TYR A 263 -4.06 28.78 -26.09
N ARG A 264 -4.03 27.45 -25.92
CA ARG A 264 -5.16 26.70 -25.35
C ARG A 264 -5.29 27.04 -23.86
N LEU A 265 -4.18 27.13 -23.14
CA LEU A 265 -4.15 27.51 -21.73
C LEU A 265 -4.84 28.88 -21.53
N CYS A 266 -4.47 29.88 -22.32
CA CYS A 266 -5.01 31.24 -22.21
C CYS A 266 -6.44 31.37 -22.75
N LYS A 267 -6.80 30.70 -23.85
CA LYS A 267 -8.16 30.74 -24.42
C LYS A 267 -9.21 30.15 -23.49
N TYR A 268 -8.88 29.04 -22.84
CA TYR A 268 -9.81 28.36 -21.93
C TYR A 268 -9.62 28.80 -20.48
N ARG A 269 -8.62 29.65 -20.19
CA ARG A 269 -8.25 30.12 -18.85
C ARG A 269 -8.20 29.00 -17.81
N VAL A 270 -7.75 27.82 -18.23
CA VAL A 270 -7.65 26.65 -17.37
C VAL A 270 -6.51 26.90 -16.38
N ASP A 271 -6.78 26.75 -15.08
CA ASP A 271 -5.79 26.91 -14.01
C ASP A 271 -5.27 28.34 -13.75
N PHE A 272 -5.98 29.38 -14.21
CA PHE A 272 -5.72 30.79 -13.83
C PHE A 272 -6.24 31.10 -12.42
N ASP A 273 -5.70 30.38 -11.44
CA ASP A 273 -6.04 30.45 -10.02
C ASP A 273 -4.91 31.13 -9.22
N LYS A 274 -5.27 31.95 -8.23
CA LYS A 274 -4.30 32.76 -7.48
C LYS A 274 -3.30 31.90 -6.70
N ASP A 275 -3.74 30.79 -6.12
CA ASP A 275 -2.88 29.91 -5.32
C ASP A 275 -1.92 29.11 -6.22
N LYS A 276 -2.43 28.65 -7.37
CA LYS A 276 -1.60 27.98 -8.39
C LYS A 276 -0.55 28.91 -8.99
N PHE A 277 -0.91 30.17 -9.24
CA PHE A 277 0.04 31.19 -9.73
C PHE A 277 1.04 31.64 -8.64
N SER A 278 0.64 31.66 -7.37
CA SER A 278 1.58 31.89 -6.26
C SER A 278 2.68 30.82 -6.23
N ARG A 279 2.32 29.55 -6.44
CA ARG A 279 3.28 28.44 -6.51
C ARG A 279 4.14 28.47 -7.77
N ALA A 280 3.61 28.93 -8.90
CA ALA A 280 4.36 29.04 -10.15
C ALA A 280 5.36 30.22 -10.13
N ARG A 281 5.07 31.29 -9.38
CA ARG A 281 5.92 32.49 -9.30
C ARG A 281 7.36 32.19 -8.86
N THR A 282 7.54 31.20 -7.98
CA THR A 282 8.85 30.76 -7.49
C THR A 282 9.71 30.06 -8.56
N LEU A 283 9.11 29.68 -9.70
CA LEU A 283 9.79 29.06 -10.83
C LEU A 283 10.29 30.07 -11.87
N GLY A 284 9.72 31.29 -11.91
CA GLY A 284 10.07 32.28 -12.94
C GLY A 284 11.55 32.66 -12.93
N LYS A 285 12.13 32.90 -11.74
CA LYS A 285 13.56 33.21 -11.60
C LYS A 285 14.47 32.04 -11.99
N ARG A 286 14.01 30.79 -11.76
CA ARG A 286 14.72 29.58 -12.18
C ARG A 286 14.75 29.45 -13.70
N MET A 287 13.62 29.72 -14.35
CA MET A 287 13.52 29.76 -15.82
C MET A 287 14.43 30.84 -16.39
N GLU A 288 14.47 32.01 -15.76
CA GLU A 288 15.28 33.14 -16.21
C GLU A 288 16.79 32.88 -16.10
N VAL A 289 17.25 32.29 -14.99
CA VAL A 289 18.66 31.84 -14.84
C VAL A 289 19.01 30.81 -15.90
N ALA A 290 18.17 29.78 -16.09
CA ALA A 290 18.40 28.75 -17.10
C ALA A 290 18.44 29.34 -18.51
N ALA A 291 17.50 30.19 -18.88
CA ALA A 291 17.47 30.79 -20.21
C ALA A 291 18.68 31.72 -20.45
N ASP A 292 19.07 32.57 -19.49
CA ASP A 292 20.21 33.48 -19.65
C ASP A 292 21.55 32.76 -19.79
N THR A 293 21.72 31.65 -19.08
CA THR A 293 22.97 30.88 -19.06
C THR A 293 23.05 29.84 -20.17
N LEU A 294 21.92 29.35 -20.68
CA LEU A 294 21.87 28.35 -21.77
C LEU A 294 21.65 28.98 -23.15
N HIS A 295 20.96 30.11 -23.23
CA HIS A 295 20.60 30.79 -24.49
C HIS A 295 21.01 32.26 -24.43
N THR A 296 22.30 32.56 -24.36
CA THR A 296 22.83 33.93 -24.14
C THR A 296 22.23 35.03 -25.05
N ASN A 297 21.67 34.67 -26.21
CA ASN A 297 21.05 35.59 -27.17
C ASN A 297 19.52 35.70 -27.08
N TRP A 298 18.81 34.91 -26.25
CA TRP A 298 17.33 34.87 -26.26
C TRP A 298 16.68 36.22 -25.97
N ARG A 299 17.33 37.04 -25.12
CA ARG A 299 16.85 38.37 -24.74
C ARG A 299 16.90 39.39 -25.87
N GLN A 300 17.65 39.12 -26.94
CA GLN A 300 17.65 39.98 -28.13
C GLN A 300 16.23 40.05 -28.76
N LEU A 301 15.39 39.03 -28.57
CA LEU A 301 13.98 39.06 -28.97
C LEU A 301 13.14 40.09 -28.21
N LEU A 302 13.54 40.44 -26.99
CA LEU A 302 12.83 41.40 -26.15
C LEU A 302 13.05 42.85 -26.62
N ALA A 303 14.05 43.11 -27.46
CA ALA A 303 14.25 44.41 -28.12
C ALA A 303 12.99 44.85 -28.88
N ILE A 304 12.27 43.90 -29.47
CA ILE A 304 11.05 44.13 -30.26
C ILE A 304 9.94 44.81 -29.43
N VAL A 305 9.93 44.59 -28.12
CA VAL A 305 8.96 45.17 -27.17
C VAL A 305 9.56 46.27 -26.29
N GLY A 306 10.78 46.71 -26.60
CA GLY A 306 11.48 47.78 -25.89
C GLY A 306 11.99 47.39 -24.49
N GLU A 307 12.25 46.10 -24.27
CA GLU A 307 12.80 45.56 -23.03
C GLU A 307 14.32 45.31 -23.16
N SER A 308 15.02 45.15 -22.03
CA SER A 308 16.49 44.99 -22.03
C SER A 308 16.94 43.72 -22.74
N THR A 309 17.99 43.85 -23.56
CA THR A 309 18.65 42.76 -24.29
C THR A 309 19.83 42.14 -23.54
N GLU A 310 20.25 42.76 -22.45
CA GLU A 310 21.41 42.32 -21.68
C GLU A 310 21.06 41.07 -20.84
N PRO A 311 21.90 40.01 -20.86
CA PRO A 311 21.77 38.89 -19.94
C PRO A 311 21.82 39.35 -18.48
N ARG A 312 20.88 38.88 -17.65
CA ARG A 312 20.88 39.20 -16.21
C ARG A 312 21.77 38.25 -15.42
N PHE A 313 21.90 37.01 -15.89
CA PHE A 313 22.72 35.97 -15.28
C PHE A 313 23.74 35.46 -16.30
N ALA A 314 25.01 35.45 -15.92
CA ALA A 314 26.11 35.03 -16.78
C ALA A 314 26.84 33.83 -16.18
N GLY A 315 27.67 33.16 -16.98
CA GLY A 315 28.40 31.97 -16.54
C GLY A 315 27.54 30.71 -16.59
N HIS A 316 27.79 29.81 -15.65
CA HIS A 316 27.17 28.50 -15.57
C HIS A 316 25.83 28.55 -14.80
N PRO A 317 24.79 27.76 -15.15
CA PRO A 317 23.54 27.73 -14.36
C PRO A 317 23.76 27.46 -12.85
N HIS A 318 24.73 26.61 -12.51
CA HIS A 318 25.13 26.31 -11.12
C HIS A 318 25.99 27.38 -10.45
N ASP A 319 26.41 28.42 -11.17
CA ASP A 319 27.01 29.60 -10.55
C ASP A 319 25.97 30.42 -9.77
N TRP A 320 24.69 30.05 -9.83
CA TRP A 320 23.57 30.80 -9.26
C TRP A 320 22.73 29.96 -8.28
N VAL A 321 22.43 30.56 -7.13
CA VAL A 321 21.53 30.00 -6.11
C VAL A 321 20.21 30.75 -6.17
N VAL A 322 19.14 30.03 -6.47
CA VAL A 322 17.76 30.57 -6.55
C VAL A 322 16.99 30.17 -5.30
N GLN A 323 16.57 31.15 -4.50
CA GLN A 323 15.84 30.90 -3.25
C GLN A 323 14.36 30.60 -3.52
N GLN A 324 13.71 29.87 -2.59
CA GLN A 324 12.30 29.48 -2.73
C GLN A 324 11.31 30.60 -2.41
N ASP A 325 11.75 31.66 -1.74
CA ASP A 325 10.95 32.82 -1.35
C ASP A 325 10.77 33.85 -2.47
N GLY A 326 11.43 33.65 -3.62
CA GLY A 326 11.36 34.53 -4.78
C GLY A 326 12.33 35.72 -4.75
N SER A 327 13.30 35.72 -3.84
CA SER A 327 14.40 36.70 -3.87
C SER A 327 15.26 36.56 -5.14
N ASP A 328 16.01 37.62 -5.48
CA ASP A 328 16.85 37.60 -6.68
C ASP A 328 17.99 36.56 -6.53
N PRO A 329 18.29 35.78 -7.59
CA PRO A 329 19.36 34.80 -7.55
C PRO A 329 20.72 35.41 -7.17
N VAL A 330 21.46 34.71 -6.32
CA VAL A 330 22.80 35.14 -5.86
C VAL A 330 23.87 34.20 -6.38
N PRO A 331 25.12 34.66 -6.60
CA PRO A 331 26.19 33.77 -7.03
C PRO A 331 26.46 32.67 -5.98
N LEU A 332 26.62 31.42 -6.39
CA LEU A 332 26.95 30.28 -5.52
C LEU A 332 28.14 30.60 -4.63
N ARG A 333 29.19 31.18 -5.20
CA ARG A 333 30.37 31.65 -4.46
C ARG A 333 30.00 32.50 -3.25
N SER A 334 29.08 33.45 -3.41
CA SER A 334 28.68 34.37 -2.33
C SER A 334 28.08 33.65 -1.12
N THR A 335 27.43 32.50 -1.33
CA THR A 335 26.84 31.69 -0.25
C THR A 335 27.86 30.91 0.58
N TYR A 336 29.10 30.78 0.07
CA TYR A 336 30.17 30.01 0.70
C TYR A 336 31.31 30.85 1.26
N LEU A 337 31.40 32.13 0.92
CA LEU A 337 32.43 33.04 1.44
C LEU A 337 32.43 33.17 2.96
N ALA A 338 31.30 32.88 3.62
CA ALA A 338 31.19 32.86 5.08
C ALA A 338 31.91 31.65 5.72
N TYR A 339 32.11 30.57 4.97
CA TYR A 339 32.71 29.32 5.46
C TYR A 339 34.13 29.12 4.94
N ASP A 340 34.41 29.60 3.73
CA ASP A 340 35.73 29.58 3.11
C ASP A 340 35.90 30.86 2.27
N SER A 341 36.71 31.79 2.78
CA SER A 341 36.97 33.08 2.13
C SER A 341 37.69 32.95 0.79
N ASN A 342 38.32 31.79 0.53
CA ASN A 342 39.01 31.46 -0.71
C ASN A 342 38.27 30.40 -1.52
N PHE A 343 36.95 30.26 -1.32
CA PHE A 343 36.14 29.28 -2.03
C PHE A 343 36.22 29.48 -3.55
N THR A 344 36.70 28.44 -4.23
CA THR A 344 36.86 28.33 -5.69
C THR A 344 36.51 26.91 -6.09
N PHE A 345 35.81 26.73 -7.21
CA PHE A 345 35.51 25.42 -7.79
C PHE A 345 35.66 25.47 -9.31
N GLU A 346 35.88 24.31 -9.90
CA GLU A 346 35.96 24.11 -11.35
C GLU A 346 35.05 22.94 -11.76
N HIS A 347 34.25 23.16 -12.80
CA HIS A 347 33.37 22.15 -13.38
C HIS A 347 34.18 21.18 -14.27
N LEU A 348 34.03 19.87 -14.06
CA LEU A 348 34.66 18.81 -14.88
C LEU A 348 33.63 17.89 -15.53
N GLU A 349 33.73 17.70 -16.84
CA GLU A 349 32.86 16.82 -17.62
C GLU A 349 33.07 15.34 -17.36
N GLU A 350 34.34 14.93 -17.25
CA GLU A 350 34.77 13.55 -17.07
C GLU A 350 35.84 13.45 -15.99
N SER A 351 36.02 12.25 -15.44
CA SER A 351 37.09 12.01 -14.48
C SER A 351 38.45 12.12 -15.14
N ILE A 352 39.36 12.87 -14.50
CA ILE A 352 40.74 13.03 -14.97
C ILE A 352 41.57 11.90 -14.38
N ILE A 353 42.38 11.21 -15.17
CA ILE A 353 43.29 10.17 -14.66
C ILE A 353 44.59 10.83 -14.20
N ASP A 354 45.04 10.51 -12.98
CA ASP A 354 46.39 10.86 -12.54
C ASP A 354 47.42 10.00 -13.27
N THR A 355 47.88 10.48 -14.42
CA THR A 355 48.84 9.79 -15.28
C THR A 355 50.21 9.61 -14.62
N ALA A 356 50.54 10.38 -13.57
CA ALA A 356 51.80 10.19 -12.84
C ALA A 356 51.75 8.93 -11.95
N LEU A 357 50.55 8.56 -11.47
CA LEU A 357 50.33 7.37 -10.65
C LEU A 357 49.94 6.14 -11.46
N TRP A 358 49.19 6.32 -12.54
CA TRP A 358 48.61 5.23 -13.34
C TRP A 358 49.23 5.05 -14.74
N GLY A 359 50.09 5.97 -15.19
CA GLY A 359 50.63 5.93 -16.55
C GLY A 359 49.55 6.24 -17.60
N ALA A 360 49.52 5.44 -18.67
CA ALA A 360 48.50 5.54 -19.73
C ALA A 360 47.28 4.60 -19.50
N ASP A 361 47.32 3.80 -18.43
CA ASP A 361 46.32 2.77 -18.18
C ASP A 361 45.21 3.29 -17.27
N ASP A 362 43.94 3.12 -17.67
CA ASP A 362 42.80 3.46 -16.81
C ASP A 362 42.52 2.30 -15.83
N PRO A 363 42.67 2.51 -14.50
CA PRO A 363 42.48 1.45 -13.51
C PRO A 363 41.03 0.95 -13.41
N ARG A 364 40.09 1.64 -14.05
CA ARG A 364 38.67 1.27 -14.13
C ARG A 364 38.39 0.27 -15.26
N TRP A 365 39.35 0.04 -16.14
CA TRP A 365 39.16 -0.83 -17.31
C TRP A 365 38.96 -2.29 -16.89
N THR A 366 37.92 -2.91 -17.43
CA THR A 366 37.46 -4.28 -17.17
C THR A 366 37.52 -5.08 -18.47
N PRO A 367 38.44 -6.06 -18.59
CA PRO A 367 38.53 -6.90 -19.79
C PRO A 367 37.30 -7.81 -19.92
N PRO A 368 36.76 -8.02 -21.15
CA PRO A 368 35.61 -8.89 -21.36
C PRO A 368 35.92 -10.35 -20.99
N SER A 369 34.93 -11.02 -20.42
CA SER A 369 35.06 -12.35 -19.78
C SER A 369 35.06 -13.54 -20.75
N SER A 370 34.83 -13.34 -22.04
CA SER A 370 34.82 -14.40 -23.06
C SER A 370 36.07 -14.36 -23.95
N ALA A 371 36.83 -15.46 -23.98
CA ALA A 371 38.10 -15.59 -24.69
C ALA A 371 37.99 -15.65 -26.23
N ILE A 372 36.84 -15.30 -26.82
CA ILE A 372 36.65 -15.28 -28.27
C ILE A 372 35.76 -14.08 -28.62
N CYS A 373 36.35 -12.90 -28.79
CA CYS A 373 35.72 -11.88 -29.60
C CYS A 373 36.75 -11.18 -30.49
N LEU A 374 36.57 -11.39 -31.79
CA LEU A 374 37.21 -10.65 -32.87
C LEU A 374 36.82 -9.17 -32.77
N SER A 375 37.83 -8.28 -32.86
CA SER A 375 37.75 -6.88 -33.24
C SER A 375 36.65 -6.00 -32.61
N GLY A 376 36.97 -5.29 -31.53
CA GLY A 376 36.44 -3.95 -31.24
C GLY A 376 34.97 -3.81 -30.80
N ILE A 377 34.28 -4.90 -30.48
CA ILE A 377 32.89 -4.88 -30.03
C ILE A 377 32.85 -5.07 -28.52
N ASN A 378 32.35 -4.07 -27.79
CA ASN A 378 32.11 -4.15 -26.35
C ASN A 378 30.72 -4.75 -26.09
N VAL A 379 30.62 -5.68 -25.15
CA VAL A 379 29.39 -6.41 -24.82
C VAL A 379 29.09 -6.22 -23.33
N CYS A 380 27.82 -6.02 -22.99
CA CYS A 380 27.40 -5.83 -21.61
C CYS A 380 27.48 -7.15 -20.80
N ASP A 381 28.16 -7.15 -19.65
CA ASP A 381 28.25 -8.34 -18.79
C ASP A 381 26.91 -8.79 -18.19
N LEU A 382 25.90 -7.90 -18.13
CA LEU A 382 24.58 -8.21 -17.56
C LEU A 382 23.59 -8.80 -18.57
N CYS A 383 23.50 -8.24 -19.77
CA CYS A 383 22.54 -8.68 -20.80
C CYS A 383 23.17 -9.33 -22.02
N SER A 384 24.49 -9.35 -22.11
CA SER A 384 25.25 -9.90 -23.24
C SER A 384 24.97 -9.23 -24.60
N GLU A 385 24.39 -8.04 -24.60
CA GLU A 385 24.13 -7.24 -25.81
C GLU A 385 25.26 -6.24 -26.10
N VAL A 386 25.38 -5.84 -27.37
CA VAL A 386 26.40 -4.88 -27.85
C VAL A 386 26.20 -3.50 -27.21
N GLN A 387 27.28 -2.95 -26.66
CA GLN A 387 27.38 -1.57 -26.18
C GLN A 387 28.02 -0.68 -27.25
N SER A 388 27.42 0.48 -27.53
CA SER A 388 27.98 1.50 -28.43
C SER A 388 27.55 2.90 -28.01
N ASN A 389 28.42 3.89 -28.22
CA ASN A 389 28.05 5.31 -28.07
C ASN A 389 27.14 5.79 -29.21
N GLU A 390 27.07 5.06 -30.32
CA GLU A 390 26.14 5.34 -31.41
C GLU A 390 24.80 4.65 -31.16
N SER A 391 23.75 5.44 -30.94
CA SER A 391 22.39 4.93 -30.65
C SER A 391 21.82 4.00 -31.73
N ALA A 392 22.27 4.11 -32.98
CA ALA A 392 21.86 3.23 -34.07
C ALA A 392 22.51 1.83 -34.00
N VAL A 393 23.62 1.70 -33.26
CA VAL A 393 24.45 0.49 -33.14
C VAL A 393 24.31 -0.16 -31.76
N ASN A 394 23.96 0.62 -30.73
CA ASN A 394 23.79 0.14 -29.36
C ASN A 394 22.56 -0.77 -29.20
N ALA A 395 22.78 -2.01 -28.76
CA ALA A 395 21.72 -2.99 -28.48
C ALA A 395 21.44 -3.18 -26.98
N CYS A 396 22.36 -2.75 -26.11
CA CYS A 396 22.25 -2.87 -24.65
C CYS A 396 21.14 -1.98 -24.07
N LYS A 397 20.21 -2.60 -23.33
CA LYS A 397 19.05 -1.95 -22.68
C LYS A 397 19.09 -1.95 -21.16
N CYS A 398 20.20 -2.36 -20.53
CA CYS A 398 20.29 -2.40 -19.07
C CYS A 398 20.19 -1.01 -18.44
N PHE A 399 20.60 0.05 -19.16
CA PHE A 399 20.62 1.42 -18.64
C PHE A 399 20.24 2.45 -19.73
N PRO A 400 18.98 2.44 -20.22
CA PRO A 400 18.57 3.24 -21.38
C PRO A 400 18.59 4.75 -21.12
N ASN A 401 18.53 5.15 -19.85
CA ASN A 401 18.45 6.55 -19.43
C ASN A 401 19.79 7.31 -19.46
N LEU A 402 20.94 6.62 -19.49
CA LEU A 402 22.25 7.28 -19.43
C LEU A 402 22.82 7.61 -20.82
N PHE A 403 22.61 6.74 -21.84
CA PHE A 403 23.29 6.89 -23.16
C PHE A 403 22.40 6.63 -24.40
N GLY A 404 21.07 6.66 -24.26
CA GLY A 404 20.15 6.97 -25.37
C GLY A 404 19.45 5.82 -26.10
N VAL A 405 18.14 5.68 -25.87
CA VAL A 405 17.11 5.21 -26.83
C VAL A 405 15.81 6.01 -26.57
N PRO A 406 15.07 6.50 -27.60
CA PRO A 406 14.01 7.48 -27.39
C PRO A 406 12.67 6.86 -26.98
N ARG A 407 12.17 7.25 -25.80
CA ARG A 407 10.77 7.64 -25.45
C ARG A 407 10.45 7.26 -24.00
N LEU A 408 10.55 8.26 -23.12
CA LEU A 408 9.71 8.58 -21.94
C LEU A 408 10.26 9.93 -21.40
N PRO A 409 9.46 10.78 -20.75
CA PRO A 409 9.92 12.09 -20.28
C PRO A 409 11.08 11.91 -19.29
N ILE A 410 12.12 12.72 -19.43
CA ILE A 410 13.31 12.67 -18.58
C ILE A 410 12.91 13.09 -17.16
N ALA A 411 13.03 12.18 -16.20
CA ALA A 411 12.46 12.36 -14.86
C ALA A 411 13.31 13.16 -13.88
N VAL A 412 14.61 13.22 -14.13
CA VAL A 412 15.57 14.11 -13.47
C VAL A 412 16.24 14.94 -14.52
N GLN A 413 16.26 16.25 -14.31
CA GLN A 413 17.16 17.11 -15.04
C GLN A 413 18.60 16.78 -14.64
N VAL A 414 19.28 16.03 -15.52
CA VAL A 414 20.74 16.00 -15.64
C VAL A 414 21.04 16.89 -16.81
N PHE A 415 21.81 17.93 -16.59
CA PHE A 415 22.14 18.83 -17.67
C PHE A 415 23.31 18.23 -18.47
N CYS A 416 23.14 17.97 -19.75
CA CYS A 416 24.25 17.77 -20.69
C CYS A 416 24.04 18.71 -21.87
N THR A 417 24.90 19.71 -22.02
CA THR A 417 24.95 20.58 -23.19
C THR A 417 26.18 20.22 -24.04
N SER A 418 26.11 20.46 -25.35
CA SER A 418 27.15 20.13 -26.32
C SER A 418 28.48 20.89 -26.15
N ASN A 419 28.53 21.83 -25.20
CA ASN A 419 29.73 22.57 -24.80
C ASN A 419 30.25 22.11 -23.43
N GLY A 420 29.75 21.00 -22.90
CA GLY A 420 30.30 20.35 -21.71
C GLY A 420 30.05 21.04 -20.37
N ARG A 421 29.30 22.13 -20.38
CA ARG A 421 29.09 22.95 -19.18
C ARG A 421 27.71 22.73 -18.62
N ASN A 422 27.58 21.72 -17.74
CA ASN A 422 26.39 21.49 -16.91
C ASN A 422 26.51 20.27 -15.97
N ASN A 423 26.35 20.40 -14.65
CA ASN A 423 26.08 19.27 -13.72
C ASN A 423 25.48 19.72 -12.38
N GLY A 424 24.21 19.33 -12.18
CA GLY A 424 23.41 19.54 -10.97
C GLY A 424 22.01 18.92 -11.18
N LEU A 425 21.32 18.55 -10.10
CA LEU A 425 20.18 17.63 -10.16
C LEU A 425 18.88 18.28 -9.71
N GLN A 426 17.84 18.23 -10.56
CA GLN A 426 16.46 18.61 -10.18
C GLN A 426 15.45 17.59 -10.71
N ALA A 427 14.63 17.02 -9.82
CA ALA A 427 13.51 16.16 -10.21
C ALA A 427 12.43 16.96 -10.95
N LEU A 428 12.00 16.49 -12.13
CA LEU A 428 10.99 17.15 -12.96
C LEU A 428 9.65 16.40 -12.99
N VAL A 429 9.66 15.09 -12.75
CA VAL A 429 8.49 14.25 -12.46
C VAL A 429 8.84 13.22 -11.37
N ALA A 430 7.86 12.47 -10.85
CA ALA A 430 8.16 11.37 -9.93
C ALA A 430 8.80 10.19 -10.69
N PHE A 431 9.85 9.58 -10.13
CA PHE A 431 10.54 8.43 -10.70
C PHE A 431 10.92 7.43 -9.61
N GLU A 432 11.09 6.18 -10.03
CA GLU A 432 11.27 5.05 -9.12
C GLU A 432 12.60 5.16 -8.35
N ARG A 433 12.57 4.74 -7.09
CA ARG A 433 13.76 4.65 -6.24
C ARG A 433 14.80 3.75 -6.92
N GLY A 434 16.06 4.16 -6.93
CA GLY A 434 17.15 3.42 -7.59
C GLY A 434 17.40 3.82 -9.05
N THR A 435 16.67 4.79 -9.61
CA THR A 435 16.98 5.33 -10.94
C THR A 435 18.34 6.02 -10.95
N ALA A 436 19.18 5.71 -11.94
CA ALA A 436 20.44 6.37 -12.21
C ALA A 436 20.26 7.87 -12.49
N ILE A 437 21.02 8.71 -11.81
CA ILE A 437 20.93 10.18 -11.87
C ILE A 437 22.17 10.83 -12.50
N GLY A 438 23.38 10.29 -12.38
CA GLY A 438 24.55 10.88 -13.03
C GLY A 438 25.87 10.27 -12.58
N GLU A 439 26.91 10.40 -13.40
CA GLU A 439 28.24 9.85 -13.08
C GLU A 439 28.96 10.69 -12.02
N PHE A 440 29.64 10.01 -11.10
CA PHE A 440 30.48 10.62 -10.09
C PHE A 440 31.90 10.85 -10.64
N VAL A 441 32.22 12.11 -10.97
CA VAL A 441 33.46 12.49 -11.68
C VAL A 441 34.47 13.22 -10.80
N GLY A 442 35.77 12.98 -10.98
CA GLY A 442 36.87 13.63 -10.24
C GLY A 442 38.24 13.15 -10.71
N LEU A 443 39.30 13.43 -9.94
CA LEU A 443 40.64 12.90 -10.19
C LEU A 443 40.72 11.42 -9.77
N ILE A 444 41.04 10.52 -10.71
CA ILE A 444 41.30 9.10 -10.47
C ILE A 444 42.72 8.93 -9.95
N THR A 445 42.87 8.35 -8.77
CA THR A 445 44.13 8.29 -8.03
C THR A 445 44.26 6.95 -7.27
N LYS A 446 45.38 6.73 -6.58
CA LYS A 446 45.67 5.57 -5.73
C LYS A 446 46.37 5.97 -4.44
N ASP A 447 46.14 5.20 -3.39
CA ASP A 447 46.81 5.30 -2.09
C ASP A 447 46.63 6.65 -1.37
N ILE A 448 45.51 7.36 -1.60
CA ILE A 448 45.11 8.52 -0.80
C ILE A 448 44.48 8.04 0.51
N GLU A 449 45.06 8.46 1.63
CA GLU A 449 44.57 8.21 2.98
C GLU A 449 44.22 9.53 3.67
N GLU A 450 43.33 9.48 4.67
CA GLU A 450 42.92 10.63 5.51
C GLU A 450 42.27 11.81 4.75
N GLN A 451 41.92 11.62 3.47
CA GLN A 451 41.16 12.58 2.67
C GLN A 451 39.85 11.98 2.16
N ASP A 452 38.96 12.86 1.74
CA ASP A 452 37.62 12.51 1.30
C ASP A 452 37.60 12.03 -0.16
N VAL A 453 37.50 10.71 -0.35
CA VAL A 453 37.54 10.05 -1.66
C VAL A 453 36.46 8.98 -1.80
N MET A 454 36.03 8.70 -3.03
CA MET A 454 35.18 7.54 -3.34
C MET A 454 36.08 6.34 -3.70
N ASP A 455 36.08 5.30 -2.87
CA ASP A 455 36.82 4.06 -3.09
C ASP A 455 36.07 3.07 -4.00
N SER A 456 36.77 2.47 -4.97
CA SER A 456 36.26 1.35 -5.77
C SER A 456 37.38 0.39 -6.20
N GLN A 457 37.00 -0.71 -6.87
CA GLN A 457 37.91 -1.78 -7.28
C GLN A 457 37.40 -2.47 -8.55
N VAL A 458 38.32 -2.78 -9.46
CA VAL A 458 38.11 -3.58 -10.68
C VAL A 458 39.23 -4.62 -10.76
N GLY A 459 38.88 -5.91 -10.92
CA GLY A 459 39.88 -6.98 -11.16
C GLY A 459 40.96 -7.13 -10.08
N GLY A 460 40.74 -6.65 -8.86
CA GLY A 460 41.74 -6.61 -7.78
C GLY A 460 42.45 -5.26 -7.61
N THR A 461 42.46 -4.42 -8.65
CA THR A 461 43.06 -3.07 -8.64
C THR A 461 42.13 -2.09 -7.93
N ARG A 462 42.58 -1.50 -6.82
CA ARG A 462 41.85 -0.46 -6.08
C ARG A 462 42.17 0.91 -6.67
N TYR A 463 41.14 1.75 -6.83
CA TYR A 463 41.29 3.13 -7.25
C TYR A 463 40.34 4.03 -6.45
N GLN A 464 40.67 5.32 -6.43
CA GLN A 464 39.94 6.35 -5.72
C GLN A 464 39.53 7.45 -6.68
N ILE A 465 38.35 8.06 -6.46
CA ILE A 465 37.94 9.29 -7.14
C ILE A 465 37.96 10.43 -6.12
N TRP A 466 38.90 11.36 -6.31
CA TRP A 466 39.08 12.55 -5.47
C TRP A 466 38.59 13.81 -6.19
N GLN A 467 37.71 14.60 -5.56
CA GLN A 467 37.13 15.79 -6.20
C GLN A 467 37.87 17.07 -5.82
N GLY A 468 38.29 17.27 -4.57
CA GLY A 468 39.04 18.47 -4.18
C GLY A 468 38.30 19.77 -4.55
N LYS A 469 38.91 20.60 -5.42
CA LYS A 469 38.29 21.83 -6.00
C LYS A 469 37.64 21.61 -7.37
N GLN A 470 37.65 20.37 -7.85
CA GLN A 470 37.30 19.98 -9.21
C GLN A 470 36.09 19.03 -9.18
N GLY A 471 35.24 19.11 -10.19
CA GLY A 471 34.12 18.20 -10.34
C GLY A 471 32.77 18.87 -10.20
N ASN A 472 31.78 18.08 -10.55
CA ASN A 472 30.54 18.63 -11.07
C ASN A 472 29.35 18.56 -10.10
N PHE A 473 29.43 17.75 -9.02
CA PHE A 473 28.34 17.54 -8.05
C PHE A 473 28.74 17.73 -6.55
N THR A 474 29.79 18.49 -6.26
CA THR A 474 30.79 18.07 -5.24
C THR A 474 30.87 18.92 -3.98
N ARG A 475 29.73 19.20 -3.32
CA ARG A 475 29.75 19.49 -1.87
C ARG A 475 28.61 18.88 -1.06
N PHE A 476 27.65 18.22 -1.72
CA PHE A 476 26.42 17.73 -1.09
C PHE A 476 26.30 16.20 -1.00
N ALA A 477 27.15 15.45 -1.72
CA ALA A 477 27.39 14.04 -1.40
C ALA A 477 28.39 13.99 -0.23
N ASN A 478 27.96 13.53 0.93
CA ASN A 478 28.81 13.37 2.11
C ASN A 478 29.85 12.30 1.81
N HIS A 479 31.09 12.74 1.70
CA HIS A 479 32.23 11.88 1.49
C HIS A 479 32.66 11.32 2.87
N SER A 480 32.62 9.99 2.98
CA SER A 480 33.17 9.13 4.03
C SER A 480 32.82 7.69 3.65
N CYS A 481 33.42 6.68 4.30
CA CYS A 481 33.19 5.25 4.03
C CYS A 481 31.73 4.75 4.21
N LYS A 482 30.77 5.66 4.46
CA LYS A 482 29.32 5.46 4.46
C LYS A 482 28.63 6.63 3.74
N PRO A 483 28.56 6.62 2.40
CA PRO A 483 27.97 7.71 1.65
C PRO A 483 26.49 7.91 1.98
N ASN A 484 26.04 9.17 2.03
CA ASN A 484 24.63 9.54 2.18
C ASN A 484 23.85 9.48 0.85
N ALA A 485 24.54 9.20 -0.25
CA ALA A 485 23.99 8.94 -1.57
C ALA A 485 24.18 7.46 -1.92
N GLN A 486 23.20 6.86 -2.61
CA GLN A 486 23.37 5.52 -3.17
C GLN A 486 24.16 5.62 -4.47
N PHE A 487 25.14 4.74 -4.64
CA PHE A 487 25.91 4.61 -5.86
C PHE A 487 25.74 3.22 -6.44
N GLU A 488 25.74 3.13 -7.76
CA GLU A 488 25.78 1.88 -8.51
C GLU A 488 26.96 1.89 -9.46
N LYS A 489 27.61 0.73 -9.59
CA LYS A 489 28.74 0.53 -10.49
C LYS A 489 28.22 -0.09 -11.76
N PHE A 490 28.56 0.46 -12.91
CA PHE A 490 28.21 -0.13 -14.19
C PHE A 490 29.41 -0.11 -15.13
N VAL A 491 29.53 -1.13 -15.97
CA VAL A 491 30.60 -1.21 -16.97
C VAL A 491 30.04 -0.79 -18.32
N TRP A 492 30.66 0.20 -18.94
CA TRP A 492 30.32 0.70 -20.27
C TRP A 492 31.56 0.73 -21.14
N LEU A 493 31.48 0.10 -22.31
CA LEU A 493 32.59 -0.02 -23.26
C LEU A 493 33.89 -0.55 -22.63
N GLY A 494 33.76 -1.46 -21.65
CA GLY A 494 34.89 -2.05 -20.94
C GLY A 494 35.48 -1.17 -19.82
N THR A 495 34.85 -0.06 -19.43
CA THR A 495 35.30 0.77 -18.30
C THR A 495 34.24 0.80 -17.20
N GLN A 496 34.64 0.63 -15.94
CA GLN A 496 33.73 0.76 -14.79
C GLN A 496 33.50 2.24 -14.46
N HIS A 497 32.25 2.64 -14.49
CA HIS A 497 31.77 3.95 -14.11
C HIS A 497 30.96 3.87 -12.81
N ILE A 498 30.96 4.93 -12.02
CA ILE A 498 30.22 5.02 -10.75
C ILE A 498 29.08 6.03 -10.93
N VAL A 499 27.85 5.59 -10.75
CA VAL A 499 26.65 6.41 -10.94
C VAL A 499 25.96 6.63 -9.63
N MET A 500 25.52 7.85 -9.38
CA MET A 500 24.63 8.20 -8.29
C MET A 500 23.21 7.78 -8.61
N ASN A 501 22.55 7.07 -7.70
CA ASN A 501 21.18 6.62 -7.82
C ASN A 501 20.23 7.46 -6.95
N ASN A 502 18.96 7.52 -7.38
CA ASN A 502 17.93 8.23 -6.65
C ASN A 502 17.60 7.56 -5.33
N THR A 503 17.98 8.26 -4.27
CA THR A 503 17.34 8.13 -2.97
C THR A 503 16.38 9.30 -2.81
N ALA A 504 15.20 9.05 -2.23
CA ALA A 504 14.21 10.10 -1.98
C ALA A 504 14.72 11.24 -1.05
N ASP A 505 15.97 11.15 -0.58
CA ASP A 505 16.65 12.05 0.34
C ASP A 505 17.91 12.68 -0.32
N ILE A 506 17.79 13.44 -1.42
CA ILE A 506 18.82 14.43 -1.80
C ILE A 506 18.37 15.78 -1.27
N PRO A 507 18.95 16.29 -0.17
CA PRO A 507 18.65 17.61 0.35
C PRO A 507 19.72 18.59 -0.12
N LEU A 508 19.37 19.47 -1.05
CA LEU A 508 20.07 20.76 -1.17
C LEU A 508 19.84 21.50 0.16
N LEU A 509 20.93 21.73 0.89
CA LEU A 509 21.06 22.38 2.22
C LEU A 509 21.18 21.41 3.42
N PHE A 510 22.41 20.96 3.71
CA PHE A 510 22.87 20.63 5.07
C PHE A 510 24.31 21.17 5.18
N ARG A 511 24.73 21.92 6.20
CA ARG A 511 24.49 21.75 7.62
C ARG A 511 24.31 23.09 8.33
N PHE A 512 23.12 23.31 8.86
CA PHE A 512 22.94 23.69 10.26
C PHE A 512 21.54 23.21 10.62
N ASN A 513 21.46 21.99 11.13
CA ASN A 513 20.46 21.49 12.09
C ASN A 513 20.39 19.96 12.01
N MET A 514 21.05 19.29 12.96
CA MET A 514 20.44 18.12 13.57
C MET A 514 19.15 18.60 14.27
N ILE A 515 18.03 18.69 13.53
CA ILE A 515 16.71 18.96 14.12
C ILE A 515 15.68 18.11 13.37
N ASN A 516 15.16 17.09 14.06
CA ASN A 516 13.88 16.40 13.87
C ASN A 516 13.37 16.27 12.42
N ARG A 517 13.74 15.17 11.73
CA ARG A 517 12.99 14.71 10.54
C ARG A 517 11.55 14.45 10.98
N LYS A 518 10.58 15.09 10.33
CA LYS A 518 9.20 15.18 10.76
C LYS A 518 8.28 14.75 9.62
N ILE A 519 7.34 13.83 9.86
CA ILE A 519 6.41 13.26 8.86
C ILE A 519 4.98 13.23 9.40
N PRO A 520 3.94 13.11 8.55
CA PRO A 520 2.57 12.89 9.02
C PRO A 520 2.45 11.61 9.84
N LEU A 521 1.63 11.64 10.88
CA LEU A 521 1.36 10.52 11.78
C LEU A 521 0.92 9.28 11.01
N ALA A 522 -0.03 9.42 10.08
CA ALA A 522 -0.51 8.29 9.30
C ALA A 522 0.61 7.66 8.46
N SER A 523 1.49 8.49 7.88
CA SER A 523 2.68 8.00 7.18
C SER A 523 3.63 7.25 8.11
N TYR A 524 3.81 7.69 9.34
CA TYR A 524 4.61 6.97 10.34
C TYR A 524 4.04 5.58 10.62
N LEU A 525 2.76 5.50 10.98
CA LEU A 525 2.06 4.24 11.28
C LEU A 525 2.15 3.24 10.12
N PHE A 526 1.83 3.67 8.89
CA PHE A 526 1.87 2.77 7.74
C PHE A 526 3.31 2.40 7.34
N THR A 527 4.29 3.29 7.54
CA THR A 527 5.70 2.94 7.31
C THR A 527 6.17 1.89 8.32
N ARG A 528 5.74 1.97 9.59
CA ARG A 528 6.02 0.93 10.59
C ARG A 528 5.40 -0.41 10.25
N LEU A 529 4.13 -0.44 9.82
CA LEU A 529 3.50 -1.67 9.34
C LEU A 529 4.31 -2.30 8.20
N LYS A 530 4.81 -1.49 7.26
CA LYS A 530 5.63 -1.97 6.16
C LYS A 530 6.96 -2.56 6.61
N GLN A 531 7.65 -1.89 7.54
CA GLN A 531 8.89 -2.39 8.14
C GLN A 531 8.67 -3.72 8.87
N ALA A 532 7.49 -3.91 9.46
CA ALA A 532 7.06 -5.16 10.09
C ALA A 532 6.50 -6.21 9.11
N GLY A 533 6.77 -6.07 7.80
CA GLY A 533 6.42 -7.07 6.78
C GLY A 533 5.06 -6.88 6.09
N THR A 534 4.23 -5.92 6.53
CA THR A 534 2.94 -5.65 5.88
C THR A 534 3.17 -5.09 4.47
N ARG A 535 2.49 -5.65 3.47
CA ARG A 535 2.45 -5.10 2.10
C ARG A 535 1.04 -4.73 1.67
N ARG A 536 0.03 -5.16 2.44
CA ARG A 536 -1.39 -4.97 2.15
C ARG A 536 -2.15 -4.62 3.42
N ILE A 537 -3.09 -3.67 3.31
CA ILE A 537 -4.08 -3.36 4.34
C ILE A 537 -5.45 -3.65 3.77
N TYR A 538 -6.24 -4.45 4.48
CA TYR A 538 -7.60 -4.81 4.11
C TYR A 538 -8.59 -3.87 4.80
N GLY A 539 -9.71 -3.55 4.17
CA GLY A 539 -10.70 -2.72 4.83
C GLY A 539 -11.83 -2.25 3.94
N VAL A 540 -12.70 -1.44 4.53
CA VAL A 540 -13.78 -0.73 3.84
C VAL A 540 -13.59 0.77 4.10
N PRO A 541 -13.60 1.61 3.05
CA PRO A 541 -13.46 3.05 3.24
C PRO A 541 -14.69 3.64 3.96
N GLY A 542 -14.45 4.57 4.88
CA GLY A 542 -15.48 5.40 5.51
C GLY A 542 -14.93 6.80 5.76
N ASP A 543 -15.80 7.78 5.95
CA ASP A 543 -15.43 9.20 6.04
C ASP A 543 -14.35 9.50 7.11
N PHE A 544 -14.36 8.76 8.23
CA PHE A 544 -13.33 8.85 9.26
C PHE A 544 -11.98 8.23 8.88
N THR A 545 -11.90 7.35 7.87
CA THR A 545 -10.64 6.74 7.39
C THR A 545 -10.09 7.35 6.10
N LEU A 546 -10.91 8.07 5.30
CA LEU A 546 -10.53 8.54 3.95
C LEU A 546 -9.18 9.27 3.92
N ARG A 547 -8.95 10.19 4.85
CA ARG A 547 -7.69 10.94 4.93
C ARG A 547 -6.51 10.04 5.22
N ALA A 548 -6.67 9.07 6.11
CA ALA A 548 -5.60 8.10 6.41
C ALA A 548 -5.31 7.21 5.19
N LEU A 549 -6.36 6.78 4.47
CA LEU A 549 -6.22 5.93 3.28
C LEU A 549 -5.35 6.57 2.18
N ASP A 550 -5.31 7.90 2.08
CA ASP A 550 -4.42 8.62 1.16
C ASP A 550 -2.91 8.37 1.44
N HIS A 551 -2.55 8.00 2.68
CA HIS A 551 -1.17 7.71 3.07
C HIS A 551 -0.76 6.26 2.82
N VAL A 552 -1.72 5.32 2.70
CA VAL A 552 -1.41 3.88 2.55
C VAL A 552 -0.55 3.61 1.30
N PRO A 553 -0.92 4.06 0.08
CA PRO A 553 -0.07 3.89 -1.10
C PRO A 553 1.25 4.68 -1.01
N ARG A 554 1.26 5.85 -0.36
CA ARG A 554 2.45 6.69 -0.20
C ARG A 554 3.51 6.03 0.66
N SER A 555 3.09 5.23 1.64
CA SER A 555 4.00 4.39 2.44
C SER A 555 4.45 3.13 1.69
N GLY A 556 3.92 2.87 0.49
CA GLY A 556 4.22 1.69 -0.32
C GLY A 556 3.55 0.42 0.21
N ILE A 557 2.34 0.57 0.77
CA ILE A 557 1.42 -0.53 1.09
C ILE A 557 0.23 -0.44 0.13
N GLN A 558 -0.29 -1.58 -0.32
CA GLN A 558 -1.51 -1.62 -1.13
C GLN A 558 -2.75 -1.66 -0.23
N PHE A 559 -3.72 -0.78 -0.51
CA PHE A 559 -5.06 -0.93 0.07
C PHE A 559 -5.89 -1.95 -0.72
N VAL A 560 -6.49 -2.90 -0.01
CA VAL A 560 -7.38 -3.94 -0.55
C VAL A 560 -8.79 -3.69 0.00
N GLY A 561 -9.58 -2.95 -0.78
CA GLY A 561 -11.00 -2.74 -0.48
C GLY A 561 -11.77 -4.05 -0.58
N CYS A 562 -12.36 -4.49 0.53
CA CYS A 562 -13.16 -5.71 0.63
C CYS A 562 -14.66 -5.38 0.61
N CYS A 563 -15.52 -6.39 0.52
CA CYS A 563 -16.97 -6.17 0.43
C CYS A 563 -17.61 -5.68 1.73
N ASN A 564 -17.08 -6.13 2.87
CA ASN A 564 -17.50 -5.72 4.21
C ASN A 564 -16.32 -5.89 5.19
N GLU A 565 -16.46 -5.36 6.41
CA GLU A 565 -15.40 -5.35 7.41
C GLU A 565 -15.12 -6.71 8.05
N LEU A 566 -16.11 -7.61 8.10
CA LEU A 566 -15.92 -9.00 8.53
C LEU A 566 -14.95 -9.73 7.59
N ASN A 567 -15.21 -9.66 6.28
CA ASN A 567 -14.36 -10.24 5.24
C ASN A 567 -12.98 -9.60 5.23
N ALA A 568 -12.90 -8.28 5.40
CA ALA A 568 -11.62 -7.58 5.51
C ALA A 568 -10.79 -8.09 6.70
N GLY A 569 -11.43 -8.31 7.85
CA GLY A 569 -10.78 -8.88 9.03
C GLY A 569 -10.27 -10.30 8.78
N TYR A 570 -11.08 -11.17 8.15
CA TYR A 570 -10.66 -12.52 7.79
C TYR A 570 -9.56 -12.54 6.72
N ALA A 571 -9.54 -11.60 5.78
CA ALA A 571 -8.45 -11.47 4.83
C ALA A 571 -7.15 -11.02 5.50
N ALA A 572 -7.22 -10.09 6.47
CA ALA A 572 -6.07 -9.69 7.29
C ALA A 572 -5.54 -10.86 8.15
N ASP A 573 -6.44 -11.67 8.71
CA ASP A 573 -6.14 -12.91 9.45
C ASP A 573 -5.36 -13.91 8.56
N GLY A 574 -5.92 -14.27 7.39
CA GLY A 574 -5.28 -15.18 6.45
C GLY A 574 -3.92 -14.67 5.95
N TYR A 575 -3.82 -13.36 5.69
CA TYR A 575 -2.56 -12.72 5.33
C TYR A 575 -1.51 -12.86 6.45
N ALA A 576 -1.90 -12.66 7.72
CA ALA A 576 -1.00 -12.83 8.86
C ALA A 576 -0.47 -14.27 8.99
N ARG A 577 -1.34 -15.28 8.80
CA ARG A 577 -0.98 -16.71 8.82
C ARG A 577 0.08 -17.06 7.77
N ALA A 578 -0.12 -16.61 6.53
CA ALA A 578 0.82 -16.87 5.45
C ALA A 578 2.16 -16.12 5.64
N GLN A 579 2.13 -14.91 6.20
CA GLN A 579 3.35 -14.18 6.52
C GLN A 579 4.18 -14.89 7.58
N ARG A 580 3.55 -15.28 8.70
CA ARG A 580 4.22 -15.92 9.84
C ARG A 580 4.82 -17.30 9.52
N HIS A 581 4.26 -18.03 8.55
CA HIS A 581 4.82 -19.30 8.11
C HIS A 581 6.21 -19.21 7.48
N ARG A 582 6.55 -18.07 6.85
CA ARG A 582 7.82 -17.90 6.13
C ARG A 582 8.71 -16.80 6.72
N LEU A 583 8.14 -15.80 7.38
CA LEU A 583 8.87 -14.68 7.95
C LEU A 583 8.85 -14.71 9.47
N GLN A 584 9.95 -14.28 10.08
CA GLN A 584 10.02 -14.04 11.52
C GLN A 584 9.11 -12.88 11.95
N SER A 585 8.93 -11.88 11.08
CA SER A 585 8.02 -10.74 11.29
C SER A 585 6.91 -10.72 10.22
N GLY A 586 5.67 -10.59 10.68
CA GLY A 586 4.51 -10.54 9.79
C GLY A 586 3.28 -10.06 10.54
N LEU A 587 2.74 -8.92 10.12
CA LEU A 587 1.49 -8.35 10.61
C LEU A 587 0.39 -8.47 9.55
N GLY A 588 -0.79 -8.88 9.98
CA GLY A 588 -2.03 -8.58 9.27
C GLY A 588 -2.45 -7.16 9.61
N ALA A 589 -3.05 -6.44 8.67
CA ALA A 589 -3.51 -5.09 8.93
C ALA A 589 -4.91 -4.87 8.35
N LEU A 590 -5.80 -4.40 9.23
CA LEU A 590 -7.20 -4.11 8.97
C LEU A 590 -7.45 -2.63 9.22
N ILE A 591 -8.17 -1.96 8.33
CA ILE A 591 -8.64 -0.58 8.55
C ILE A 591 -10.17 -0.49 8.39
N THR A 592 -10.85 0.06 9.40
CA THR A 592 -12.32 0.22 9.39
C THR A 592 -12.73 1.63 9.83
N THR A 593 -13.93 2.04 9.44
CA THR A 593 -14.55 3.25 10.00
C THR A 593 -15.11 2.99 11.41
N TYR A 594 -15.39 4.07 12.15
CA TYR A 594 -15.84 4.03 13.54
C TYR A 594 -17.20 3.35 13.72
N GLY A 595 -17.36 2.58 14.80
CA GLY A 595 -18.60 1.96 15.22
C GLY A 595 -19.14 0.89 14.29
N VAL A 596 -19.68 1.28 13.14
CA VAL A 596 -20.33 0.35 12.21
C VAL A 596 -19.35 -0.65 11.60
N GLY A 597 -18.13 -0.22 11.30
CA GLY A 597 -17.14 -1.08 10.67
C GLY A 597 -16.48 -2.03 11.67
N GLU A 598 -15.98 -1.48 12.77
CA GLU A 598 -15.29 -2.26 13.81
C GLU A 598 -16.19 -3.28 14.51
N LEU A 599 -17.49 -3.02 14.68
CA LEU A 599 -18.41 -4.01 15.24
C LEU A 599 -18.63 -5.21 14.30
N SER A 600 -18.64 -4.99 12.99
CA SER A 600 -18.68 -6.10 12.03
C SER A 600 -17.36 -6.86 11.98
N ALA A 601 -16.23 -6.17 12.09
CA ALA A 601 -14.91 -6.79 12.13
C ALA A 601 -14.61 -7.53 13.44
N ALA A 602 -15.31 -7.21 14.54
CA ALA A 602 -15.04 -7.75 15.87
C ALA A 602 -14.98 -9.28 15.90
N ASN A 603 -15.85 -9.96 15.15
CA ASN A 603 -15.83 -11.43 15.03
C ASN A 603 -14.49 -11.92 14.44
N ALA A 604 -14.02 -11.31 13.35
CA ALA A 604 -12.73 -11.68 12.74
C ALA A 604 -11.54 -11.36 13.65
N VAL A 605 -11.54 -10.20 14.32
CA VAL A 605 -10.46 -9.81 15.24
C VAL A 605 -10.42 -10.71 16.47
N ALA A 606 -11.58 -11.07 17.03
CA ALA A 606 -11.68 -12.05 18.11
C ALA A 606 -11.20 -13.44 17.66
N GLY A 607 -11.49 -13.83 16.43
CA GLY A 607 -10.93 -15.04 15.83
C GLY A 607 -9.40 -15.01 15.75
N SER A 608 -8.82 -13.92 15.25
CA SER A 608 -7.37 -13.73 15.25
C SER A 608 -6.77 -13.74 16.67
N TYR A 609 -7.51 -13.27 17.67
CA TYR A 609 -7.09 -13.37 19.07
C TYR A 609 -7.09 -14.83 19.55
N ALA A 610 -8.17 -15.57 19.35
CA ALA A 610 -8.26 -16.99 19.72
C ALA A 610 -7.18 -17.84 19.01
N GLU A 611 -6.86 -17.48 17.77
CA GLU A 611 -5.94 -18.21 16.90
C GLU A 611 -4.48 -17.71 17.01
N HIS A 612 -4.18 -16.78 17.92
CA HIS A 612 -2.85 -16.22 18.14
C HIS A 612 -2.23 -15.61 16.88
N LEU A 613 -2.95 -14.66 16.27
CA LEU A 613 -2.50 -13.92 15.10
C LEU A 613 -2.32 -12.43 15.34
N PRO A 614 -1.20 -11.86 14.85
CA PRO A 614 -0.86 -10.45 15.07
C PRO A 614 -1.54 -9.54 14.04
N VAL A 615 -2.83 -9.27 14.25
CA VAL A 615 -3.60 -8.36 13.39
C VAL A 615 -3.68 -6.96 14.01
N VAL A 616 -3.25 -5.94 13.27
CA VAL A 616 -3.39 -4.54 13.67
C VAL A 616 -4.71 -4.02 13.12
N HIS A 617 -5.67 -3.75 14.01
CA HIS A 617 -6.95 -3.16 13.67
C HIS A 617 -6.90 -1.64 13.86
N ILE A 618 -6.82 -0.92 12.75
CA ILE A 618 -6.81 0.55 12.71
C ILE A 618 -8.23 1.05 12.50
N VAL A 619 -8.72 1.90 13.38
CA VAL A 619 -10.06 2.48 13.29
C VAL A 619 -9.97 3.97 13.08
N GLY A 620 -10.48 4.44 11.92
CA GLY A 620 -10.68 5.86 11.70
C GLY A 620 -11.82 6.35 12.58
N THR A 621 -11.59 7.42 13.33
CA THR A 621 -12.51 7.88 14.38
C THR A 621 -12.89 9.35 14.18
N PRO A 622 -13.99 9.82 14.81
CA PRO A 622 -14.36 11.24 14.78
C PRO A 622 -13.22 12.14 15.24
N SER A 623 -13.20 13.36 14.70
CA SER A 623 -12.21 14.36 15.08
C SER A 623 -12.23 14.62 16.59
N GLN A 624 -11.08 14.94 17.17
CA GLN A 624 -10.96 15.19 18.61
C GLN A 624 -11.94 16.29 19.06
N LYS A 625 -12.08 17.35 18.24
CA LYS A 625 -13.06 18.41 18.47
C LYS A 625 -14.50 17.90 18.45
N ALA A 626 -14.87 17.02 17.50
CA ALA A 626 -16.23 16.48 17.44
C ALA A 626 -16.53 15.65 18.68
N ARG A 627 -15.60 14.76 19.10
CA ARG A 627 -15.73 13.96 20.33
C ARG A 627 -15.99 14.85 21.54
N GLN A 628 -15.16 15.89 21.73
CA GLN A 628 -15.30 16.83 22.84
C GLN A 628 -16.67 17.52 22.85
N VAL A 629 -17.13 18.01 21.70
CA VAL A 629 -18.45 18.66 21.59
C VAL A 629 -19.58 17.69 21.93
N SER A 630 -19.46 16.42 21.53
CA SER A 630 -20.50 15.40 21.77
C SER A 630 -20.58 14.90 23.21
N THR A 631 -19.54 15.14 24.03
CA THR A 631 -19.50 14.70 25.44
C THR A 631 -19.60 15.84 26.44
N THR A 632 -19.48 17.09 26.00
CA THR A 632 -19.50 18.26 26.90
C THR A 632 -20.92 18.63 27.31
N SER A 633 -21.16 18.75 28.62
CA SER A 633 -22.38 19.32 29.18
C SER A 633 -22.32 20.85 29.14
N VAL A 634 -23.38 21.51 28.66
CA VAL A 634 -23.45 22.98 28.56
C VAL A 634 -24.55 23.49 29.49
N GLY A 635 -24.19 24.35 30.44
CA GLY A 635 -25.13 24.93 31.41
C GLY A 635 -25.78 23.89 32.33
N GLY A 636 -25.07 22.82 32.69
CA GLY A 636 -25.59 21.72 33.52
C GLY A 636 -26.55 20.77 32.79
N ARG A 637 -26.75 20.94 31.48
CA ARG A 637 -27.58 20.05 30.66
C ARG A 637 -26.73 18.97 30.00
N SER A 638 -27.32 17.77 29.89
CA SER A 638 -26.72 16.64 29.20
C SER A 638 -26.29 17.01 27.76
N PRO A 639 -25.25 16.35 27.22
CA PRO A 639 -24.85 16.54 25.82
C PRO A 639 -26.02 16.26 24.88
N HIS A 640 -26.21 17.12 23.87
CA HIS A 640 -27.34 17.04 22.91
C HIS A 640 -26.87 16.97 21.44
N LEU A 641 -25.56 17.05 21.21
CA LEU A 641 -24.96 16.98 19.88
C LEU A 641 -24.38 15.58 19.71
N HIS A 642 -24.85 14.87 18.68
CA HIS A 642 -24.47 13.49 18.42
C HIS A 642 -23.62 13.38 17.16
N ILE A 643 -22.77 12.36 17.11
CA ILE A 643 -21.94 12.03 15.94
C ILE A 643 -22.54 10.79 15.30
N HIS A 644 -22.58 10.74 13.97
CA HIS A 644 -23.02 9.53 13.27
C HIS A 644 -22.03 8.38 13.52
N HIS A 645 -22.51 7.14 13.42
CA HIS A 645 -21.75 5.93 13.79
C HIS A 645 -21.35 5.83 15.29
N THR A 646 -22.06 6.53 16.18
CA THR A 646 -21.96 6.31 17.64
C THR A 646 -23.30 5.80 18.19
N LEU A 647 -23.35 5.48 19.48
CA LEU A 647 -24.60 5.14 20.18
C LEU A 647 -25.52 6.35 20.44
N ALA A 648 -25.19 7.52 19.87
CA ALA A 648 -25.88 8.79 20.10
C ALA A 648 -25.96 9.16 21.60
N ASP A 649 -24.92 8.82 22.37
CA ASP A 649 -24.77 9.19 23.77
C ASP A 649 -23.32 9.63 24.07
N SER A 650 -23.00 9.84 25.36
CA SER A 650 -21.71 10.34 25.80
C SER A 650 -20.60 9.28 25.87
N ARG A 651 -20.88 8.00 25.58
CA ARG A 651 -19.90 6.89 25.70
C ARG A 651 -19.00 6.79 24.45
N ILE A 652 -18.24 7.86 24.21
CA ILE A 652 -17.19 7.85 23.19
C ILE A 652 -16.07 6.91 23.66
N GLY A 653 -15.75 5.90 22.84
CA GLY A 653 -14.77 4.85 23.19
C GLY A 653 -15.37 3.50 23.57
N VAL A 654 -16.70 3.37 23.63
CA VAL A 654 -17.36 2.08 23.95
C VAL A 654 -16.94 0.93 23.03
N PHE A 655 -16.64 1.21 21.76
CA PHE A 655 -16.19 0.18 20.82
C PHE A 655 -14.75 -0.26 21.10
N ARG A 656 -13.88 0.66 21.51
CA ARG A 656 -12.56 0.34 22.06
C ARG A 656 -12.65 -0.53 23.32
N GLU A 657 -13.58 -0.24 24.23
CA GLU A 657 -13.83 -1.07 25.43
C GLU A 657 -14.26 -2.50 25.07
N ILE A 658 -15.05 -2.66 24.00
CA ILE A 658 -15.42 -3.97 23.45
C ILE A 658 -14.16 -4.65 22.88
N ALA A 659 -13.38 -3.94 22.06
CA ALA A 659 -12.15 -4.46 21.45
C ALA A 659 -11.10 -4.89 22.48
N GLU A 660 -11.09 -4.31 23.69
CA GLU A 660 -10.17 -4.67 24.76
C GLU A 660 -10.30 -6.15 25.16
N LYS A 661 -11.50 -6.74 24.99
CA LYS A 661 -11.76 -8.14 25.38
C LYS A 661 -11.11 -9.16 24.44
N PHE A 662 -10.60 -8.70 23.30
CA PHE A 662 -9.98 -9.54 22.29
C PHE A 662 -8.78 -8.87 21.60
N THR A 663 -8.10 -7.96 22.31
CA THR A 663 -6.82 -7.39 21.89
C THR A 663 -5.82 -7.38 23.05
N VAL A 664 -4.52 -7.46 22.77
CA VAL A 664 -3.47 -7.43 23.82
C VAL A 664 -2.97 -6.03 24.13
N ALA A 665 -3.27 -5.07 23.25
CA ALA A 665 -2.88 -3.68 23.43
C ALA A 665 -3.81 -2.77 22.63
N GLN A 666 -3.99 -1.56 23.14
CA GLN A 666 -4.78 -0.53 22.49
C GLN A 666 -4.01 0.80 22.49
N LEU A 667 -4.20 1.58 21.43
CA LEU A 667 -3.65 2.92 21.30
C LEU A 667 -4.74 3.85 20.77
N ASP A 668 -5.21 4.76 21.60
CA ASP A 668 -6.00 5.89 21.14
C ASP A 668 -5.06 7.06 20.86
N LEU A 669 -4.95 7.46 19.61
CA LEU A 669 -4.13 8.60 19.21
C LEU A 669 -4.80 9.94 19.52
N SER A 670 -6.02 9.94 20.08
CA SER A 670 -6.61 11.15 20.65
C SER A 670 -5.88 11.54 21.93
N GLY A 671 -5.43 12.80 22.01
CA GLY A 671 -4.72 13.31 23.19
C GLY A 671 -3.29 12.79 23.40
N VAL A 672 -2.69 12.08 22.43
CA VAL A 672 -1.24 11.75 22.46
C VAL A 672 -0.45 12.90 21.88
N ASP A 673 0.56 13.38 22.63
CA ASP A 673 1.45 14.43 22.16
C ASP A 673 2.27 13.96 20.95
N ALA A 674 2.45 14.84 19.95
CA ALA A 674 3.05 14.47 18.67
C ALA A 674 4.48 13.91 18.77
N GLU A 675 5.22 14.27 19.83
CA GLU A 675 6.58 13.76 20.08
C GLU A 675 6.56 12.34 20.69
N ASP A 676 5.48 11.92 21.35
CA ASP A 676 5.32 10.58 21.96
C ASP A 676 4.70 9.56 21.00
N VAL A 677 3.98 10.03 19.96
CA VAL A 677 3.32 9.17 18.97
C VAL A 677 4.24 8.09 18.40
N PRO A 678 5.48 8.39 17.94
CA PRO A 678 6.38 7.37 17.40
C PRO A 678 6.61 6.20 18.37
N THR A 679 6.92 6.52 19.63
CA THR A 679 7.18 5.53 20.68
C THR A 679 5.93 4.70 20.97
N LYS A 680 4.76 5.34 21.09
CA LYS A 680 3.48 4.66 21.37
C LYS A 680 3.04 3.72 20.24
N VAL A 681 3.26 4.13 18.99
CA VAL A 681 3.01 3.26 17.82
C VAL A 681 3.96 2.06 17.83
N ASP A 682 5.24 2.25 18.12
CA ASP A 682 6.18 1.13 18.22
C ASP A 682 5.81 0.16 19.34
N GLU A 683 5.43 0.67 20.52
CA GLU A 683 5.01 -0.13 21.67
C GLU A 683 3.80 -1.02 21.34
N VAL A 684 2.75 -0.46 20.71
CA VAL A 684 1.53 -1.23 20.38
C VAL A 684 1.82 -2.29 19.31
N LEU A 685 2.64 -1.98 18.31
CA LEU A 685 3.02 -2.93 17.27
C LEU A 685 3.95 -4.03 17.79
N ALA A 686 4.88 -3.69 18.69
CA ALA A 686 5.75 -4.65 19.35
C ALA A 686 4.93 -5.66 20.17
N LYS A 687 3.89 -5.22 20.89
CA LYS A 687 2.97 -6.12 21.62
C LYS A 687 2.21 -7.06 20.69
N ALA A 688 1.75 -6.58 19.53
CA ALA A 688 1.11 -7.43 18.53
C ALA A 688 2.07 -8.55 18.08
N LEU A 689 3.33 -8.18 17.79
CA LEU A 689 4.35 -9.12 17.34
C LEU A 689 4.74 -10.13 18.42
N TYR A 690 5.02 -9.64 19.62
CA TYR A 690 5.50 -10.41 20.77
C TYR A 690 4.47 -11.44 21.23
N HIS A 691 3.23 -11.01 21.48
CA HIS A 691 2.16 -11.92 21.91
C HIS A 691 1.55 -12.71 20.75
N SER A 692 1.89 -12.37 19.51
CA SER A 692 1.21 -12.87 18.31
C SER A 692 -0.30 -12.73 18.45
N ARG A 693 -0.79 -11.54 18.78
CA ARG A 693 -2.22 -11.31 19.03
C ARG A 693 -2.65 -9.94 18.50
N PRO A 694 -3.97 -9.73 18.29
CA PRO A 694 -4.43 -8.47 17.72
C PRO A 694 -4.23 -7.27 18.64
N VAL A 695 -4.06 -6.11 18.02
CA VAL A 695 -4.01 -4.81 18.70
C VAL A 695 -4.93 -3.81 18.01
N TYR A 696 -5.38 -2.81 18.76
CA TYR A 696 -6.39 -1.86 18.32
C TYR A 696 -5.84 -0.43 18.34
N VAL A 697 -5.96 0.30 17.23
CA VAL A 697 -5.42 1.66 17.08
C VAL A 697 -6.50 2.62 16.59
N GLU A 698 -6.92 3.58 17.43
CA GLU A 698 -7.83 4.65 17.00
C GLU A 698 -7.04 5.81 16.40
N LEU A 699 -7.42 6.20 15.18
CA LEU A 699 -6.82 7.30 14.44
C LEU A 699 -7.87 8.41 14.22
N PRO A 700 -7.83 9.51 15.01
CA PRO A 700 -8.73 10.65 14.80
C PRO A 700 -8.56 11.24 13.40
N SER A 701 -9.68 11.52 12.72
CA SER A 701 -9.69 12.08 11.35
C SER A 701 -9.01 13.45 11.21
N ASP A 702 -8.82 14.18 12.31
CA ASP A 702 -8.06 15.43 12.38
C ASP A 702 -6.59 15.26 12.81
N ALA A 703 -6.18 14.06 13.26
CA ALA A 703 -4.81 13.75 13.67
C ALA A 703 -3.94 13.14 12.55
N VAL A 704 -4.54 12.76 11.42
CA VAL A 704 -3.86 12.11 10.28
C VAL A 704 -2.60 12.86 9.82
N GLU A 705 -2.70 14.18 9.73
CA GLU A 705 -1.64 15.08 9.26
C GLU A 705 -0.79 15.67 10.40
N THR A 706 -0.99 15.22 11.64
CA THR A 706 -0.15 15.62 12.78
C THR A 706 1.29 15.25 12.48
N VAL A 707 2.20 16.22 12.61
CA VAL A 707 3.60 16.04 12.25
C VAL A 707 4.37 15.45 13.43
N VAL A 708 4.94 14.26 13.25
CA VAL A 708 5.67 13.48 14.27
C VAL A 708 7.11 13.24 13.86
N SER A 709 8.00 12.98 14.81
CA SER A 709 9.39 12.62 14.52
C SER A 709 9.49 11.28 13.75
N SER A 710 10.33 11.22 12.73
CA SER A 710 10.61 9.99 11.97
C SER A 710 11.90 9.29 12.41
N THR A 711 12.63 9.81 13.41
CA THR A 711 13.93 9.25 13.85
C THR A 711 13.84 7.77 14.19
N LEU A 712 12.76 7.32 14.84
CA LEU A 712 12.61 5.91 15.19
C LEU A 712 12.51 4.99 13.96
N LEU A 713 12.06 5.49 12.79
CA LEU A 713 11.97 4.71 11.55
C LEU A 713 13.33 4.24 11.02
N GLU A 714 14.44 4.78 11.52
CA GLU A 714 15.80 4.40 11.11
C GLU A 714 16.22 3.03 11.64
N ARG A 715 15.51 2.49 12.64
CA ARG A 715 15.74 1.16 13.20
C ARG A 715 14.48 0.29 13.12
N PRO A 716 14.63 -1.05 13.05
CA PRO A 716 13.50 -1.97 13.17
C PRO A 716 12.77 -1.82 14.52
N ILE A 717 11.53 -2.33 14.59
CA ILE A 717 10.79 -2.43 15.86
C ILE A 717 11.46 -3.50 16.73
N GLU A 718 11.75 -3.16 17.98
CA GLU A 718 12.36 -4.06 18.95
C GLU A 718 11.28 -4.80 19.75
N GLU A 719 11.05 -6.09 19.47
CA GLU A 719 10.03 -6.89 20.16
C GLU A 719 10.33 -7.11 21.66
N ARG A 720 11.62 -7.12 22.04
CA ARG A 720 12.09 -7.48 23.39
C ARG A 720 11.71 -6.46 24.47
N HIS A 721 11.44 -5.20 24.08
CA HIS A 721 10.97 -4.17 24.99
C HIS A 721 9.46 -4.28 25.32
N ALA A 722 8.77 -5.32 24.84
CA ALA A 722 7.37 -5.57 25.22
C ALA A 722 7.21 -6.02 26.69
N THR A 723 8.28 -6.50 27.32
CA THR A 723 8.31 -6.94 28.73
C THR A 723 9.39 -6.19 29.49
N ASN A 724 9.09 -5.66 30.68
CA ASN A 724 10.02 -4.87 31.51
C ASN A 724 11.05 -5.70 32.30
N ASP A 725 11.25 -6.98 31.99
CA ASP A 725 12.15 -7.86 32.77
C ASP A 725 13.52 -8.06 32.07
N GLU A 726 14.57 -7.51 32.69
CA GLU A 726 15.97 -7.59 32.22
C GLU A 726 16.72 -8.88 32.67
N SER A 727 16.04 -9.88 33.26
CA SER A 727 16.70 -11.04 33.92
C SER A 727 17.12 -12.21 33.00
N GLY A 728 16.79 -12.21 31.70
CA GLY A 728 16.67 -13.43 30.90
C GLY A 728 17.91 -14.27 30.55
N HIS A 729 19.15 -13.76 30.72
CA HIS A 729 20.33 -14.45 30.22
C HIS A 729 20.85 -15.60 31.11
N LEU A 730 20.71 -15.52 32.43
CA LEU A 730 21.11 -16.61 33.34
C LEU A 730 20.09 -17.76 33.30
N GLU A 731 18.80 -17.45 33.09
CA GLU A 731 17.70 -18.41 33.06
C GLU A 731 17.67 -19.28 31.79
N THR A 732 18.19 -18.79 30.65
CA THR A 732 18.12 -19.49 29.35
C THR A 732 18.90 -20.80 29.36
N ARG A 733 20.14 -20.78 29.89
CA ARG A 733 20.99 -21.98 29.97
C ARG A 733 20.45 -22.99 30.97
N GLU A 734 20.01 -22.51 32.14
CA GLU A 734 19.42 -23.37 33.17
C GLU A 734 18.15 -24.07 32.67
N MET A 735 17.30 -23.36 31.92
CA MET A 735 16.11 -23.94 31.29
C MET A 735 16.47 -24.97 30.22
N ALA A 736 17.46 -24.69 29.36
CA ALA A 736 17.95 -25.63 28.37
C ALA A 736 18.52 -26.91 29.02
N ASP A 737 19.33 -26.76 30.06
CA ASP A 737 19.91 -27.88 30.81
C ASP A 737 18.81 -28.68 31.54
N SER A 738 17.81 -28.01 32.10
CA SER A 738 16.64 -28.66 32.74
C SER A 738 15.82 -29.49 31.75
N LEU A 739 15.55 -28.94 30.55
CA LEU A 739 14.86 -29.66 29.49
C LEU A 739 15.64 -30.89 29.02
N LEU A 740 16.97 -30.76 28.84
CA LEU A 740 17.83 -31.89 28.50
C LEU A 740 17.82 -32.97 29.59
N GLN A 741 17.91 -32.58 30.86
CA GLN A 741 17.84 -33.54 31.98
C GLN A 741 16.51 -34.31 31.99
N ARG A 742 15.38 -33.61 31.77
CA ARG A 742 14.06 -34.25 31.68
C ARG A 742 13.97 -35.18 30.47
N LEU A 743 14.49 -34.76 29.32
CA LEU A 743 14.54 -35.58 28.10
C LEU A 743 15.36 -36.87 28.30
N TYR A 744 16.52 -36.80 28.95
CA TYR A 744 17.34 -37.98 29.23
C TYR A 744 16.75 -38.89 30.31
N ALA A 745 15.95 -38.34 31.23
CA ALA A 745 15.24 -39.13 32.24
C ALA A 745 13.98 -39.84 31.71
N ALA A 746 13.37 -39.30 30.66
CA ALA A 746 12.15 -39.83 30.05
C ALA A 746 12.40 -41.15 29.31
N LYS A 747 11.51 -42.13 29.50
CA LYS A 747 11.57 -43.42 28.80
C LYS A 747 10.71 -43.44 27.56
N ARG A 748 9.65 -42.62 27.53
CA ARG A 748 8.71 -42.49 26.43
C ARG A 748 8.43 -41.00 26.14
N PRO A 749 9.45 -40.21 25.74
CA PRO A 749 9.23 -38.84 25.33
C PRO A 749 8.42 -38.75 24.04
N LEU A 750 7.56 -37.74 23.93
CA LEU A 750 6.74 -37.45 22.78
C LEU A 750 6.78 -35.93 22.49
N ILE A 751 6.71 -35.55 21.23
CA ILE A 751 6.48 -34.16 20.83
C ILE A 751 5.08 -34.04 20.24
N LEU A 752 4.32 -33.05 20.70
CA LEU A 752 3.05 -32.66 20.11
C LEU A 752 3.15 -31.21 19.64
N VAL A 753 2.76 -30.94 18.39
CA VAL A 753 2.80 -29.60 17.80
C VAL A 753 1.43 -29.13 17.35
N ASP A 754 1.19 -27.83 17.49
CA ASP A 754 0.03 -27.14 16.92
C ASP A 754 0.48 -25.74 16.46
N ARG A 755 -0.39 -24.73 16.46
CA ARG A 755 -0.11 -23.38 15.93
C ARG A 755 -0.26 -22.22 16.90
N GLY A 756 -0.72 -22.45 18.13
CA GLY A 756 -0.92 -21.40 19.12
C GLY A 756 0.37 -20.70 19.57
N ASP A 757 0.24 -19.62 20.34
CA ASP A 757 1.37 -18.94 21.00
C ASP A 757 2.54 -18.53 20.08
N GLY A 758 2.27 -18.25 18.81
CA GLY A 758 3.25 -17.71 17.86
C GLY A 758 4.39 -18.65 17.47
N ILE A 759 4.28 -19.94 17.79
CA ILE A 759 5.35 -20.92 17.53
C ILE A 759 5.67 -21.10 16.04
N GLU A 760 4.79 -20.64 15.14
CA GLU A 760 5.01 -20.65 13.68
C GLU A 760 6.31 -19.92 13.29
N THR A 761 6.70 -18.87 14.02
CA THR A 761 7.96 -18.14 13.75
C THR A 761 9.24 -18.87 14.18
N ILE A 762 9.12 -19.87 15.06
CA ILE A 762 10.23 -20.73 15.50
C ILE A 762 10.12 -22.14 14.90
N ARG A 763 9.27 -22.30 13.87
CA ARG A 763 9.11 -23.55 13.12
C ARG A 763 10.45 -24.14 12.65
N PRO A 764 11.44 -23.36 12.15
CA PRO A 764 12.75 -23.90 11.79
C PRO A 764 13.48 -24.56 12.99
N ASP A 765 13.49 -23.89 14.14
CA ASP A 765 14.11 -24.41 15.37
C ASP A 765 13.42 -25.70 15.85
N ILE A 766 12.07 -25.74 15.78
CA ILE A 766 11.27 -26.95 16.10
C ILE A 766 11.63 -28.10 15.15
N ASN A 767 11.71 -27.85 13.85
CA ASN A 767 12.03 -28.89 12.86
C ASN A 767 13.44 -29.43 13.03
N GLU A 768 14.43 -28.57 13.30
CA GLU A 768 15.81 -28.99 13.57
C GLU A 768 15.87 -29.86 14.83
N PHE A 769 15.18 -29.45 15.90
CA PHE A 769 15.10 -30.22 17.15
C PHE A 769 14.42 -31.58 16.93
N VAL A 770 13.29 -31.63 16.24
CA VAL A 770 12.57 -32.87 15.91
C VAL A 770 13.46 -33.80 15.10
N GLN A 771 14.16 -33.30 14.08
CA GLN A 771 15.04 -34.10 13.23
C GLN A 771 16.23 -34.66 14.02
N LYS A 772 16.91 -33.83 14.83
CA LYS A 772 18.10 -34.25 15.57
C LYS A 772 17.77 -35.21 16.71
N SER A 773 16.69 -34.96 17.44
CA SER A 773 16.27 -35.79 18.57
C SER A 773 15.76 -37.16 18.12
N GLY A 774 15.04 -37.23 16.99
CA GLY A 774 14.37 -38.46 16.57
C GLY A 774 13.21 -38.86 17.50
N ILE A 775 12.77 -37.98 18.40
CA ILE A 775 11.65 -38.23 19.30
C ILE A 775 10.35 -38.36 18.47
N PRO A 776 9.48 -39.35 18.78
CA PRO A 776 8.20 -39.47 18.09
C PRO A 776 7.39 -38.18 18.19
N THR A 777 6.93 -37.69 17.03
CA THR A 777 6.30 -36.37 16.89
C THR A 777 4.95 -36.49 16.21
N LEU A 778 3.95 -35.80 16.76
CA LEU A 778 2.59 -35.73 16.29
C LEU A 778 2.14 -34.27 16.18
N SER A 779 1.10 -34.00 15.40
CA SER A 779 0.43 -32.70 15.38
C SER A 779 -1.02 -32.80 15.83
N LEU A 780 -1.57 -31.72 16.39
CA LEU A 780 -3.03 -31.53 16.40
C LEU A 780 -3.50 -31.12 15.00
N PRO A 781 -4.82 -31.20 14.69
CA PRO A 781 -5.33 -30.91 13.35
C PRO A 781 -4.88 -29.56 12.76
N SER A 782 -4.91 -28.46 13.52
CA SER A 782 -4.42 -27.17 13.02
C SER A 782 -2.89 -27.09 12.90
N GLY A 783 -2.15 -28.03 13.48
CA GLY A 783 -0.69 -28.14 13.45
C GLY A 783 -0.12 -28.96 12.29
N ALA A 784 -0.95 -29.48 11.40
CA ALA A 784 -0.56 -30.53 10.43
C ALA A 784 0.65 -30.20 9.54
N SER A 785 0.99 -28.91 9.34
CA SER A 785 2.16 -28.47 8.55
C SER A 785 3.29 -27.83 9.37
N MET A 786 3.23 -27.89 10.70
CA MET A 786 4.23 -27.30 11.59
C MET A 786 5.53 -28.11 11.65
N VAL A 787 5.46 -29.39 11.35
CA VAL A 787 6.62 -30.27 11.23
C VAL A 787 6.70 -30.77 9.79
N ASN A 788 7.91 -30.95 9.29
CA ASN A 788 8.14 -31.51 7.98
C ASN A 788 7.62 -32.95 7.95
N ASN A 789 6.55 -33.16 7.19
CA ASN A 789 5.89 -34.45 7.03
C ASN A 789 6.77 -35.55 6.43
N SER A 790 7.96 -35.26 5.87
CA SER A 790 8.89 -36.29 5.42
C SER A 790 9.80 -36.86 6.52
N LEU A 791 9.82 -36.27 7.72
CA LEU A 791 10.67 -36.72 8.82
C LEU A 791 10.23 -38.11 9.35
N PRO A 792 11.14 -39.08 9.49
CA PRO A 792 10.78 -40.46 9.82
C PRO A 792 10.14 -40.60 11.20
N ASN A 793 10.44 -39.69 12.13
CA ASN A 793 9.87 -39.65 13.47
C ASN A 793 8.60 -38.78 13.59
N TYR A 794 8.09 -38.24 12.48
CA TYR A 794 6.76 -37.63 12.45
C TYR A 794 5.72 -38.68 12.04
N PHE A 795 4.63 -38.76 12.81
CA PHE A 795 3.58 -39.79 12.69
C PHE A 795 2.21 -39.23 12.28
N GLY A 796 2.15 -37.95 11.87
CA GLY A 796 0.95 -37.34 11.31
C GLY A 796 0.08 -36.62 12.34
N VAL A 797 -1.16 -36.35 11.94
CA VAL A 797 -2.16 -35.69 12.76
C VAL A 797 -2.71 -36.69 13.78
N TYR A 798 -2.61 -36.34 15.06
CA TYR A 798 -3.20 -37.07 16.16
C TYR A 798 -4.67 -36.68 16.33
N SER A 799 -5.55 -37.64 16.09
CA SER A 799 -7.00 -37.49 16.23
C SER A 799 -7.65 -38.78 16.73
N GLY A 800 -6.95 -39.53 17.58
CA GLY A 800 -7.40 -40.82 18.13
C GLY A 800 -8.06 -41.75 17.12
N SER A 801 -9.24 -42.27 17.48
CA SER A 801 -9.95 -43.29 16.71
C SER A 801 -10.49 -42.81 15.35
N ILE A 802 -10.47 -41.50 15.08
CA ILE A 802 -10.93 -40.95 13.79
C ILE A 802 -9.78 -40.64 12.82
N GLY A 803 -8.52 -40.72 13.27
CA GLY A 803 -7.35 -40.54 12.40
C GLY A 803 -7.05 -41.79 11.56
N ILE A 804 -6.16 -41.64 10.56
CA ILE A 804 -5.63 -42.78 9.78
C ILE A 804 -4.90 -43.78 10.70
N VAL A 805 -4.23 -43.25 11.70
CA VAL A 805 -3.51 -44.02 12.70
C VAL A 805 -4.00 -43.58 14.09
N ASP A 806 -4.46 -44.53 14.90
CA ASP A 806 -4.82 -44.27 16.29
C ASP A 806 -3.61 -44.47 17.21
N LEU A 807 -3.04 -43.37 17.67
CA LEU A 807 -1.91 -43.35 18.59
C LEU A 807 -2.30 -42.97 20.03
N THR A 808 -3.60 -43.07 20.38
CA THR A 808 -4.10 -42.70 21.71
C THR A 808 -3.38 -43.47 22.83
N SER A 809 -3.12 -44.77 22.63
CA SER A 809 -2.40 -45.57 23.62
C SER A 809 -0.95 -45.11 23.80
N ALA A 810 -0.26 -44.73 22.72
CA ALA A 810 1.10 -44.23 22.78
C ALA A 810 1.14 -42.89 23.52
N VAL A 811 0.25 -41.96 23.16
CA VAL A 811 0.12 -40.64 23.79
C VAL A 811 -0.20 -40.74 25.28
N LYS A 812 -1.15 -41.60 25.66
CA LYS A 812 -1.50 -41.81 27.08
C LYS A 812 -0.39 -42.47 27.90
N SER A 813 0.48 -43.23 27.24
CA SER A 813 1.60 -43.91 27.91
C SER A 813 2.86 -43.05 28.03
N ALA A 814 2.93 -41.90 27.33
CA ALA A 814 4.07 -41.00 27.34
C ALA A 814 4.35 -40.51 28.76
N ASP A 815 5.63 -40.48 29.15
CA ASP A 815 6.07 -39.97 30.47
C ASP A 815 6.66 -38.55 30.39
N LEU A 816 6.84 -38.03 29.17
CA LEU A 816 7.16 -36.64 28.89
C LEU A 816 6.57 -36.24 27.54
N VAL A 817 5.78 -35.16 27.49
CA VAL A 817 5.22 -34.58 26.26
C VAL A 817 5.68 -33.14 26.14
N LEU A 818 6.43 -32.81 25.10
CA LEU A 818 6.73 -31.42 24.75
C LEU A 818 5.62 -30.91 23.83
N ALA A 819 4.74 -30.06 24.36
CA ALA A 819 3.55 -29.56 23.68
C ALA A 819 3.79 -28.13 23.16
N PHE A 820 4.20 -28.03 21.89
CA PHE A 820 4.46 -26.75 21.23
C PHE A 820 3.17 -26.14 20.69
N GLY A 821 2.79 -24.98 21.24
CA GLY A 821 1.63 -24.19 20.81
C GLY A 821 0.29 -24.93 20.80
N CYS A 822 0.17 -26.05 21.52
CA CYS A 822 -1.00 -26.92 21.52
C CYS A 822 -2.22 -26.25 22.14
N GLN A 823 -3.31 -26.15 21.36
CA GLN A 823 -4.59 -25.67 21.86
C GLN A 823 -5.59 -26.83 21.96
N PHE A 824 -5.79 -27.35 23.17
CA PHE A 824 -6.64 -28.51 23.43
C PHE A 824 -8.13 -28.12 23.54
N SER A 825 -8.80 -27.87 22.40
CA SER A 825 -10.26 -27.69 22.32
C SER A 825 -11.04 -28.98 22.13
N ASP A 826 -12.36 -28.94 22.34
CA ASP A 826 -13.33 -30.01 22.06
C ASP A 826 -13.13 -30.56 20.68
N THR A 827 -13.13 -29.63 19.73
CA THR A 827 -13.26 -29.92 18.31
C THR A 827 -11.98 -30.55 17.77
N GLN A 828 -10.83 -30.15 18.31
CA GLN A 828 -9.54 -30.73 17.95
C GLN A 828 -9.23 -32.03 18.70
N THR A 829 -9.75 -32.18 19.93
CA THR A 829 -9.37 -33.28 20.83
C THR A 829 -10.49 -34.30 21.09
N LEU A 830 -11.49 -34.35 20.22
CA LEU A 830 -12.64 -35.26 20.31
C LEU A 830 -13.34 -35.20 21.68
N GLY A 831 -13.70 -33.98 22.10
CA GLY A 831 -14.28 -33.78 23.42
C GLY A 831 -13.30 -34.14 24.54
N TRP A 832 -12.03 -33.71 24.43
CA TRP A 832 -10.94 -33.96 25.38
C TRP A 832 -10.56 -35.44 25.55
N GLY A 833 -11.07 -36.32 24.68
CA GLY A 833 -10.78 -37.76 24.72
C GLY A 833 -9.34 -38.11 24.31
N VAL A 834 -8.68 -37.23 23.55
CA VAL A 834 -7.33 -37.42 23.03
C VAL A 834 -6.34 -36.37 23.55
N VAL A 835 -6.41 -36.03 24.83
CA VAL A 835 -5.46 -35.12 25.50
C VAL A 835 -4.43 -35.93 26.31
N PRO A 836 -3.13 -35.63 26.24
CA PRO A 836 -2.13 -36.25 27.11
C PRO A 836 -2.31 -35.87 28.59
N GLU A 837 -1.79 -36.69 29.51
CA GLU A 837 -1.85 -36.41 30.94
C GLU A 837 -1.07 -35.13 31.29
N ARG A 838 -1.69 -34.16 31.98
CA ARG A 838 -1.06 -32.84 32.24
C ARG A 838 0.27 -32.95 32.98
N ASN A 839 0.40 -33.86 33.93
CA ASN A 839 1.63 -34.04 34.71
C ASN A 839 2.82 -34.53 33.87
N SER A 840 2.56 -35.13 32.70
CA SER A 840 3.59 -35.54 31.75
C SER A 840 3.96 -34.42 30.77
N MET A 841 3.24 -33.30 30.75
CA MET A 841 3.33 -32.30 29.70
C MET A 841 4.19 -31.10 30.08
N ILE A 842 4.89 -30.54 29.10
CA ILE A 842 5.52 -29.22 29.14
C ILE A 842 4.91 -28.38 28.02
N MET A 843 4.18 -27.34 28.36
CA MET A 843 3.63 -26.35 27.43
C MET A 843 4.72 -25.39 26.97
N ILE A 844 4.83 -25.22 25.65
CA ILE A 844 5.88 -24.41 25.04
C ILE A 844 5.26 -23.46 24.02
N GLY A 845 5.32 -22.16 24.29
CA GLY A 845 5.01 -21.08 23.35
C GLY A 845 6.27 -20.52 22.68
N ARG A 846 6.13 -19.50 21.81
CA ARG A 846 7.29 -18.80 21.21
C ARG A 846 8.14 -18.11 22.26
N ASN A 847 7.48 -17.46 23.22
CA ASN A 847 8.08 -16.58 24.21
C ASN A 847 7.84 -17.08 25.65
N ASN A 848 7.48 -18.35 25.85
CA ASN A 848 7.27 -18.92 27.17
C ASN A 848 7.46 -20.44 27.19
N ILE A 849 7.82 -20.98 28.36
CA ILE A 849 7.85 -22.42 28.68
C ILE A 849 7.23 -22.61 30.08
N GLU A 850 6.13 -23.37 30.19
CA GLU A 850 5.35 -23.50 31.44
C GLU A 850 5.09 -22.15 32.11
N ASP A 851 4.58 -21.18 31.35
CA ASP A 851 4.28 -19.80 31.77
C ASP A 851 5.51 -18.93 32.15
N HIS A 852 6.71 -19.48 32.17
CA HIS A 852 7.95 -18.71 32.37
C HIS A 852 8.29 -17.97 31.07
N GLN A 853 8.34 -16.64 31.09
CA GLN A 853 8.64 -15.83 29.91
C GLN A 853 10.09 -16.01 29.47
N THR A 854 10.31 -16.49 28.25
CA THR A 854 11.66 -16.80 27.76
C THR A 854 11.70 -16.91 26.23
N GLY A 855 12.87 -16.72 25.62
CA GLY A 855 13.05 -16.91 24.18
C GLY A 855 13.17 -18.39 23.80
N THR A 856 12.05 -19.09 23.60
CA THR A 856 12.03 -20.53 23.30
C THR A 856 12.90 -20.93 22.12
N GLY A 857 12.95 -20.13 21.04
CA GLY A 857 13.80 -20.44 19.88
C GLY A 857 15.30 -20.50 20.24
N GLU A 858 15.78 -19.64 21.15
CA GLU A 858 17.16 -19.69 21.64
C GLU A 858 17.42 -20.92 22.49
N ILE A 859 16.50 -21.24 23.40
CA ILE A 859 16.55 -22.46 24.22
C ILE A 859 16.57 -23.69 23.32
N LEU A 860 15.70 -23.79 22.32
CA LEU A 860 15.67 -24.94 21.40
C LEU A 860 16.97 -25.10 20.63
N ARG A 861 17.60 -24.01 20.16
CA ARG A 861 18.92 -24.08 19.52
C ARG A 861 20.00 -24.60 20.47
N MET A 862 19.99 -24.17 21.73
CA MET A 862 20.92 -24.66 22.76
C MET A 862 20.68 -26.13 23.09
N VAL A 863 19.42 -26.51 23.34
CA VAL A 863 19.01 -27.90 23.59
C VAL A 863 19.43 -28.77 22.40
N THR A 864 19.12 -28.34 21.18
CA THR A 864 19.50 -29.04 19.95
C THR A 864 21.00 -29.17 19.84
N ALA A 865 21.79 -28.11 20.04
CA ALA A 865 23.24 -28.14 19.95
C ALA A 865 23.87 -29.16 20.93
N ASN A 866 23.41 -29.16 22.19
CA ASN A 866 23.95 -29.97 23.28
C ASN A 866 23.31 -31.36 23.42
N LEU A 867 22.33 -31.70 22.57
CA LEU A 867 21.65 -32.98 22.60
C LEU A 867 22.58 -34.12 22.18
N ASP A 868 22.79 -35.08 23.09
CA ASP A 868 23.37 -36.39 22.81
C ASP A 868 22.25 -37.41 22.59
N LYS A 869 22.01 -37.76 21.33
CA LYS A 869 20.96 -38.72 20.94
C LYS A 869 21.12 -40.09 21.62
N ARG A 870 22.35 -40.51 21.97
CA ARG A 870 22.59 -41.81 22.63
C ARG A 870 22.08 -41.84 24.07
N SER A 871 21.90 -40.68 24.67
CA SER A 871 21.35 -40.53 26.02
C SER A 871 19.82 -40.50 26.04
N LEU A 872 19.15 -40.50 24.87
CA LEU A 872 17.69 -40.63 24.78
C LEU A 872 17.27 -42.10 24.79
N ALA A 873 16.16 -42.40 25.46
CA ALA A 873 15.57 -43.73 25.41
C ALA A 873 15.08 -44.07 23.99
N GLU A 874 15.49 -45.23 23.48
CA GLU A 874 14.97 -45.77 22.23
C GLU A 874 13.55 -46.29 22.44
N GLN A 875 12.61 -45.85 21.59
CA GLN A 875 11.22 -46.29 21.61
C GLN A 875 10.93 -47.14 20.37
N ASP A 876 10.37 -48.33 20.59
CA ASP A 876 9.87 -49.15 19.50
C ASP A 876 8.56 -48.55 18.94
N THR A 877 8.68 -47.95 17.76
CA THR A 877 7.56 -47.35 17.01
C THR A 877 7.13 -48.20 15.83
N SER A 878 7.65 -49.43 15.68
CA SER A 878 7.37 -50.30 14.53
C SER A 878 5.87 -50.67 14.40
N SER A 879 5.16 -50.70 15.52
CA SER A 879 3.72 -51.01 15.58
C SER A 879 2.81 -49.79 15.37
N TRP A 880 3.37 -48.58 15.28
CA TRP A 880 2.59 -47.33 15.23
C TRP A 880 2.00 -47.07 13.84
N GLY A 881 2.29 -47.90 12.84
CA GLY A 881 1.82 -47.67 11.47
C GLY A 881 2.48 -46.45 10.81
N ASN A 882 2.01 -46.12 9.61
CA ASN A 882 2.56 -45.00 8.83
C ASN A 882 1.43 -44.26 8.13
N PHE A 883 1.13 -43.03 8.58
CA PHE A 883 0.11 -42.18 7.98
C PHE A 883 0.37 -41.85 6.50
N ARG A 884 1.62 -42.00 6.02
CA ARG A 884 1.99 -41.82 4.60
C ARG A 884 1.56 -42.99 3.72
N HIS A 885 1.34 -44.17 4.30
CA HIS A 885 0.81 -45.33 3.58
C HIS A 885 -0.71 -45.23 3.51
N LEU A 886 -1.19 -44.32 2.67
CA LEU A 886 -2.61 -44.16 2.41
C LEU A 886 -3.17 -45.41 1.70
N PRO A 887 -4.44 -45.78 1.96
CA PRO A 887 -5.11 -46.85 1.22
C PRO A 887 -5.04 -46.60 -0.30
N SER A 888 -4.80 -47.65 -1.09
CA SER A 888 -4.83 -47.52 -2.56
C SER A 888 -6.24 -47.18 -3.03
N GLN A 889 -6.42 -45.94 -3.46
CA GLN A 889 -7.68 -45.41 -3.95
C GLN A 889 -7.93 -45.86 -5.39
N THR A 890 -8.77 -46.88 -5.57
CA THR A 890 -9.35 -47.23 -6.88
C THR A 890 -10.79 -46.76 -6.89
N VAL A 891 -11.01 -45.56 -7.43
CA VAL A 891 -12.35 -44.98 -7.57
C VAL A 891 -12.95 -45.38 -8.93
N GLU A 892 -14.22 -45.78 -8.93
CA GLU A 892 -14.99 -46.03 -10.14
C GLU A 892 -15.27 -44.68 -10.83
N PRO A 893 -14.78 -44.41 -12.06
CA PRO A 893 -14.84 -43.06 -12.63
C PRO A 893 -16.25 -42.45 -12.73
N ALA A 894 -17.28 -43.28 -12.90
CA ALA A 894 -18.67 -42.83 -13.01
C ALA A 894 -19.42 -42.76 -11.67
N SER A 895 -18.82 -43.22 -10.56
CA SER A 895 -19.51 -43.19 -9.26
C SER A 895 -19.53 -41.77 -8.69
N PRO A 896 -20.51 -41.45 -7.82
CA PRO A 896 -20.53 -40.20 -7.06
C PRO A 896 -19.27 -40.02 -6.22
N ILE A 897 -18.89 -38.77 -6.02
CA ILE A 897 -17.83 -38.38 -5.07
C ILE A 897 -18.36 -38.52 -3.64
N ASN A 898 -17.50 -38.96 -2.72
CA ASN A 898 -17.77 -39.02 -1.29
C ASN A 898 -16.56 -38.50 -0.49
N GLN A 899 -16.79 -38.12 0.76
CA GLN A 899 -15.77 -37.50 1.60
C GLN A 899 -14.70 -38.47 2.11
N ASP A 900 -14.98 -39.77 2.25
CA ASP A 900 -13.96 -40.74 2.69
C ASP A 900 -12.82 -40.87 1.68
N GLU A 901 -13.12 -40.87 0.39
CA GLU A 901 -12.11 -41.02 -0.65
C GLU A 901 -11.55 -39.67 -1.13
N PHE A 902 -12.30 -38.58 -0.99
CA PHE A 902 -11.98 -37.30 -1.65
C PHE A 902 -10.65 -36.68 -1.20
N TYR A 903 -10.44 -36.56 0.11
CA TYR A 903 -9.21 -35.96 0.65
C TYR A 903 -7.99 -36.86 0.40
N ILE A 904 -8.16 -38.18 0.51
CA ILE A 904 -7.13 -39.16 0.18
C ILE A 904 -6.76 -39.06 -1.31
N TYR A 905 -7.76 -38.96 -2.19
CA TYR A 905 -7.56 -38.84 -3.64
C TYR A 905 -6.78 -37.56 -4.02
N LEU A 906 -7.08 -36.43 -3.36
CA LEU A 906 -6.38 -35.16 -3.59
C LEU A 906 -4.88 -35.18 -3.26
N ASN A 907 -4.41 -36.05 -2.35
CA ASN A 907 -2.99 -36.15 -2.01
C ASN A 907 -2.09 -36.37 -3.23
N LYS A 908 -2.57 -37.10 -4.25
CA LYS A 908 -1.83 -37.37 -5.51
C LYS A 908 -1.49 -36.11 -6.29
N TYR A 909 -2.22 -35.02 -6.05
CA TYR A 909 -2.13 -33.79 -6.80
C TYR A 909 -1.50 -32.65 -6.01
N LEU A 910 -1.28 -32.80 -4.69
CA LEU A 910 -0.62 -31.79 -3.87
C LEU A 910 0.84 -31.65 -4.31
N LYS A 911 1.32 -30.41 -4.34
CA LYS A 911 2.67 -30.03 -4.75
C LYS A 911 3.37 -29.35 -3.59
N ASP A 912 4.70 -29.39 -3.62
CA ASP A 912 5.47 -28.61 -2.66
C ASP A 912 5.11 -27.12 -2.76
N ASP A 913 5.18 -26.43 -1.62
CA ASP A 913 4.84 -25.01 -1.48
C ASP A 913 3.35 -24.65 -1.61
N ASP A 914 2.44 -25.64 -1.75
CA ASP A 914 1.00 -25.41 -1.74
C ASP A 914 0.51 -24.89 -0.39
N ASN A 915 -0.52 -24.04 -0.43
CA ASN A 915 -1.25 -23.53 0.72
C ASN A 915 -2.68 -24.09 0.66
N ILE A 916 -3.02 -24.99 1.57
CA ILE A 916 -4.30 -25.69 1.65
C ILE A 916 -5.09 -25.10 2.81
N LEU A 917 -6.24 -24.47 2.53
CA LEU A 917 -7.15 -23.93 3.54
C LEU A 917 -8.36 -24.84 3.70
N LEU A 918 -8.72 -25.14 4.95
CA LEU A 918 -9.85 -25.99 5.29
C LEU A 918 -10.94 -25.18 5.97
N GLY A 919 -12.09 -25.10 5.32
CA GLY A 919 -13.34 -24.61 5.90
C GLY A 919 -13.70 -25.37 7.17
N ASN A 920 -14.32 -24.66 8.11
CA ASN A 920 -14.79 -25.29 9.34
C ASN A 920 -15.84 -26.36 9.04
N ALA A 921 -16.06 -27.28 9.99
CA ALA A 921 -16.86 -28.49 9.81
C ALA A 921 -16.17 -29.61 9.00
N THR A 922 -16.82 -30.15 7.96
CA THR A 922 -16.37 -31.38 7.27
C THR A 922 -15.01 -31.25 6.56
N PRO A 923 -14.60 -30.08 6.01
CA PRO A 923 -13.25 -29.94 5.43
C PRO A 923 -12.12 -30.08 6.44
N ILE A 924 -12.26 -29.55 7.67
CA ILE A 924 -11.27 -29.79 8.75
C ILE A 924 -11.22 -31.28 9.11
N ILE A 925 -12.36 -31.99 9.10
CA ILE A 925 -12.36 -33.42 9.41
C ILE A 925 -11.61 -34.23 8.35
N GLY A 926 -12.00 -34.08 7.09
CA GLY A 926 -11.38 -34.84 6.00
C GLY A 926 -9.94 -34.42 5.72
N GLY A 927 -9.60 -33.14 5.91
CA GLY A 927 -8.24 -32.65 5.72
C GLY A 927 -7.20 -33.21 6.71
N ARG A 928 -7.62 -33.94 7.74
CA ARG A 928 -6.72 -34.73 8.60
C ARG A 928 -6.00 -35.83 7.83
N ASP A 929 -6.55 -36.25 6.70
CA ASP A 929 -5.98 -37.30 5.83
C ASP A 929 -4.93 -36.78 4.83
N PHE A 930 -4.58 -35.49 4.89
CA PHE A 930 -3.54 -34.93 4.03
C PHE A 930 -2.12 -35.31 4.49
N VAL A 931 -1.36 -35.85 3.55
CA VAL A 931 0.09 -36.08 3.62
C VAL A 931 0.77 -34.95 2.85
N LEU A 932 1.06 -33.87 3.56
CA LEU A 932 1.62 -32.65 2.97
C LEU A 932 3.07 -32.83 2.49
N PRO A 933 3.44 -32.26 1.34
CA PRO A 933 4.84 -32.06 0.97
C PRO A 933 5.57 -31.10 1.95
N PRO A 934 6.91 -31.18 2.10
CA PRO A 934 7.67 -30.52 3.17
C PRO A 934 7.48 -29.01 3.35
N SER A 935 7.32 -28.26 2.25
CA SER A 935 7.18 -26.79 2.25
C SER A 935 5.73 -26.32 2.22
N SER A 936 4.77 -27.25 2.15
CA SER A 936 3.35 -26.91 2.06
C SER A 936 2.81 -26.42 3.39
N GLN A 937 1.83 -25.53 3.34
CA GLN A 937 1.12 -25.02 4.50
C GLN A 937 -0.32 -25.54 4.46
N LEU A 938 -0.79 -26.13 5.56
CA LEU A 938 -2.22 -26.36 5.78
C LEU A 938 -2.72 -25.28 6.73
N ILE A 939 -3.89 -24.70 6.52
CA ILE A 939 -4.46 -23.65 7.37
C ILE A 939 -5.89 -24.06 7.73
N ALA A 940 -6.17 -24.07 9.03
CA ALA A 940 -7.48 -24.39 9.60
C ALA A 940 -7.68 -23.53 10.85
N SER A 941 -8.94 -23.20 11.19
CA SER A 941 -9.29 -22.53 12.44
C SER A 941 -9.85 -23.57 13.40
N GLY A 942 -8.97 -24.14 14.23
CA GLY A 942 -9.34 -25.19 15.18
C GLY A 942 -10.03 -24.66 16.45
N MET A 943 -9.93 -23.36 16.73
CA MET A 943 -10.39 -22.76 17.98
C MET A 943 -11.55 -21.81 17.78
N TRP A 944 -11.43 -20.83 16.89
CA TRP A 944 -12.51 -19.87 16.66
C TRP A 944 -13.68 -20.49 15.90
N PHE A 945 -13.38 -21.38 14.95
CA PHE A 945 -14.34 -22.26 14.30
C PHE A 945 -15.55 -21.54 13.66
N SER A 946 -15.40 -20.26 13.26
CA SER A 946 -16.46 -19.46 12.64
C SER A 946 -16.63 -19.78 11.15
N ILE A 947 -17.82 -20.24 10.74
CA ILE A 947 -18.16 -20.41 9.32
C ILE A 947 -18.07 -19.05 8.56
N GLY A 948 -17.73 -19.10 7.27
CA GLY A 948 -17.48 -17.92 6.44
C GLY A 948 -16.05 -17.37 6.49
N HIS A 949 -15.19 -17.84 7.39
CA HIS A 949 -13.80 -17.35 7.55
C HIS A 949 -12.92 -17.59 6.32
N MET A 950 -12.99 -18.78 5.72
CA MET A 950 -11.88 -19.28 4.90
C MET A 950 -11.80 -18.68 3.49
N LEU A 951 -12.90 -18.23 2.87
CA LEU A 951 -12.83 -17.59 1.56
C LEU A 951 -12.05 -16.25 1.58
N PRO A 952 -12.37 -15.28 2.46
CA PRO A 952 -11.55 -14.07 2.59
C PRO A 952 -10.13 -14.39 3.10
N ALA A 953 -9.98 -15.35 4.01
CA ALA A 953 -8.65 -15.76 4.48
C ALA A 953 -7.79 -16.33 3.35
N ALA A 954 -8.35 -17.16 2.46
CA ALA A 954 -7.67 -17.68 1.27
C ALA A 954 -7.22 -16.57 0.33
N MET A 955 -8.03 -15.53 0.16
CA MET A 955 -7.62 -14.32 -0.57
C MET A 955 -6.38 -13.68 0.08
N GLY A 956 -6.40 -13.48 1.40
CA GLY A 956 -5.26 -12.95 2.15
C GLY A 956 -4.00 -13.80 2.04
N VAL A 957 -4.13 -15.12 2.14
CA VAL A 957 -3.03 -16.09 1.99
C VAL A 957 -2.42 -16.03 0.58
N SER A 958 -3.25 -16.08 -0.47
CA SER A 958 -2.78 -16.00 -1.86
C SER A 958 -2.04 -14.70 -2.14
N GLN A 959 -2.54 -13.59 -1.60
CA GLN A 959 -1.89 -12.28 -1.73
C GLN A 959 -0.56 -12.20 -0.97
N ALA A 960 -0.48 -12.71 0.26
CA ALA A 960 0.78 -12.81 1.00
C ALA A 960 1.82 -13.65 0.25
N LYS A 961 1.37 -14.76 -0.34
CA LYS A 961 2.20 -15.65 -1.15
C LYS A 961 2.77 -14.96 -2.38
N ALA A 962 1.96 -14.16 -3.06
CA ALA A 962 2.39 -13.34 -4.19
C ALA A 962 3.43 -12.30 -3.76
N ASP A 963 3.23 -11.65 -2.61
CA ASP A 963 4.17 -10.66 -2.07
C ASP A 963 5.52 -11.29 -1.66
N GLN A 964 5.53 -12.59 -1.33
CA GLN A 964 6.71 -13.38 -1.00
C GLN A 964 7.38 -14.05 -2.22
N GLY A 965 6.81 -13.91 -3.42
CA GLY A 965 7.33 -14.52 -4.64
C GLY A 965 7.22 -16.06 -4.69
N SER A 966 6.35 -16.66 -3.89
CA SER A 966 6.16 -18.12 -3.87
C SER A 966 5.37 -18.60 -5.10
N SER A 967 5.67 -19.81 -5.56
CA SER A 967 5.08 -20.42 -6.76
C SER A 967 4.01 -21.48 -6.49
N GLY A 968 3.82 -21.94 -5.25
CA GLY A 968 2.79 -22.93 -4.92
C GLY A 968 1.34 -22.50 -5.20
N ARG A 969 0.36 -23.34 -4.94
CA ARG A 969 -1.06 -22.98 -5.19
C ARG A 969 -1.75 -22.56 -3.91
N THR A 970 -2.80 -21.77 -4.02
CA THR A 970 -3.73 -21.55 -2.90
C THR A 970 -4.99 -22.36 -3.19
N ILE A 971 -5.24 -23.37 -2.37
CA ILE A 971 -6.35 -24.33 -2.53
C ILE A 971 -7.25 -24.20 -1.30
N LEU A 972 -8.47 -23.76 -1.50
CA LEU A 972 -9.51 -23.68 -0.48
C LEU A 972 -10.49 -24.84 -0.64
N LEU A 973 -10.77 -25.54 0.45
CA LEU A 973 -11.89 -26.48 0.56
C LEU A 973 -12.88 -25.90 1.56
N ASP A 974 -14.06 -25.47 1.12
CA ASP A 974 -15.06 -24.80 1.97
C ASP A 974 -16.44 -25.47 1.84
N GLY A 975 -17.23 -25.43 2.90
CA GLY A 975 -18.61 -25.92 2.86
C GLY A 975 -19.53 -24.92 2.15
N ASP A 976 -20.58 -25.42 1.52
CA ASP A 976 -21.58 -24.60 0.81
C ASP A 976 -22.30 -23.58 1.71
N GLY A 977 -22.63 -23.94 2.96
CA GLY A 977 -23.22 -23.05 3.96
C GLY A 977 -22.24 -22.03 4.53
N SER A 978 -20.96 -22.42 4.69
CA SER A 978 -19.88 -21.51 5.11
C SER A 978 -19.61 -20.47 4.02
N PHE A 979 -19.52 -20.92 2.77
CA PHE A 979 -19.30 -20.07 1.61
C PHE A 979 -20.36 -18.97 1.47
N GLN A 980 -21.65 -19.26 1.73
CA GLN A 980 -22.72 -18.26 1.62
C GLN A 980 -22.55 -17.03 2.51
N MET A 981 -21.82 -17.13 3.63
CA MET A 981 -21.63 -16.01 4.55
C MET A 981 -20.73 -14.92 3.97
N THR A 982 -19.76 -15.30 3.13
CA THR A 982 -18.70 -14.40 2.66
C THR A 982 -18.46 -14.46 1.15
N ALA A 983 -19.30 -15.18 0.40
CA ALA A 983 -19.24 -15.39 -1.05
C ALA A 983 -19.00 -14.12 -1.88
N GLN A 984 -19.47 -12.96 -1.41
CA GLN A 984 -19.24 -11.65 -2.03
C GLN A 984 -17.75 -11.33 -2.23
N GLU A 985 -16.84 -11.92 -1.43
CA GLU A 985 -15.40 -11.70 -1.59
C GLU A 985 -14.84 -12.28 -2.89
N LEU A 986 -15.58 -13.17 -3.58
CA LEU A 986 -15.28 -13.55 -4.97
C LEU A 986 -15.14 -12.32 -5.88
N SER A 987 -15.93 -11.27 -5.65
CA SER A 987 -15.85 -10.02 -6.41
C SER A 987 -14.48 -9.37 -6.28
N THR A 988 -13.94 -9.27 -5.06
CA THR A 988 -12.59 -8.75 -4.78
C THR A 988 -11.53 -9.65 -5.38
N ILE A 989 -11.66 -10.97 -5.23
CA ILE A 989 -10.73 -11.97 -5.80
C ILE A 989 -10.59 -11.78 -7.31
N ILE A 990 -11.71 -11.68 -8.02
CA ILE A 990 -11.76 -11.48 -9.47
C ILE A 990 -11.19 -10.10 -9.84
N HIS A 991 -11.64 -9.04 -9.17
CA HIS A 991 -11.22 -7.67 -9.46
C HIS A 991 -9.72 -7.45 -9.21
N LYS A 992 -9.17 -8.09 -8.16
CA LYS A 992 -7.75 -8.02 -7.79
C LYS A 992 -6.90 -9.11 -8.44
N ARG A 993 -7.48 -9.96 -9.29
CA ARG A 993 -6.80 -11.05 -10.01
C ARG A 993 -6.05 -12.01 -9.07
N VAL A 994 -6.68 -12.38 -7.96
CA VAL A 994 -6.05 -13.22 -6.93
C VAL A 994 -6.08 -14.69 -7.36
N ASN A 995 -4.92 -15.32 -7.50
CA ASN A 995 -4.81 -16.69 -7.99
C ASN A 995 -5.22 -17.71 -6.92
N MET A 996 -6.27 -18.50 -7.17
CA MET A 996 -6.73 -19.53 -6.22
C MET A 996 -7.59 -20.61 -6.86
N VAL A 997 -7.59 -21.78 -6.23
CA VAL A 997 -8.50 -22.89 -6.47
C VAL A 997 -9.45 -22.98 -5.29
N VAL A 998 -10.76 -23.04 -5.54
CA VAL A 998 -11.80 -23.14 -4.51
C VAL A 998 -12.67 -24.35 -4.83
N PHE A 999 -12.67 -25.33 -3.93
CA PHE A 999 -13.60 -26.45 -3.90
C PHE A 999 -14.70 -26.14 -2.90
N ILE A 1000 -15.94 -26.08 -3.37
CA ILE A 1000 -17.13 -25.99 -2.53
C ILE A 1000 -17.65 -27.41 -2.34
N ILE A 1001 -17.66 -27.88 -1.09
CA ILE A 1001 -18.25 -29.15 -0.70
C ILE A 1001 -19.76 -28.91 -0.54
N ASN A 1002 -20.50 -29.20 -1.59
CA ASN A 1002 -21.94 -28.96 -1.70
C ASN A 1002 -22.73 -30.22 -1.33
N ASN A 1003 -22.98 -30.35 -0.02
CA ASN A 1003 -23.85 -31.34 0.60
C ASN A 1003 -25.20 -30.70 1.03
N SER A 1004 -25.60 -29.61 0.37
CA SER A 1004 -26.91 -28.97 0.58
C SER A 1004 -27.18 -28.51 2.03
N GLY A 1005 -26.15 -28.02 2.72
CA GLY A 1005 -26.28 -27.31 3.99
C GLY A 1005 -25.30 -27.73 5.09
N TYR A 1006 -25.75 -27.58 6.33
CA TYR A 1006 -24.93 -27.73 7.53
C TYR A 1006 -24.83 -29.20 7.98
N THR A 1007 -24.15 -30.05 7.20
CA THR A 1007 -24.08 -31.50 7.47
C THR A 1007 -23.41 -31.83 8.81
N TYR A 1008 -22.43 -31.05 9.26
CA TYR A 1008 -21.80 -31.28 10.56
C TYR A 1008 -22.80 -31.07 11.71
N GLU A 1009 -23.61 -30.01 11.62
CA GLU A 1009 -24.68 -29.70 12.55
C GLU A 1009 -25.78 -30.76 12.52
N ARG A 1010 -26.11 -31.35 11.37
CA ARG A 1010 -27.05 -32.48 11.27
C ARG A 1010 -26.64 -33.68 12.12
N TYR A 1011 -25.36 -34.01 12.09
CA TYR A 1011 -24.82 -35.12 12.88
C TYR A 1011 -24.71 -34.78 14.37
N ILE A 1012 -24.62 -33.50 14.74
CA ILE A 1012 -24.77 -33.05 16.13
C ILE A 1012 -26.23 -33.15 16.56
N HIS A 1013 -27.15 -32.49 15.85
CA HIS A 1013 -28.55 -32.45 16.23
C HIS A 1013 -29.49 -32.09 15.07
N GLY A 1014 -30.63 -32.79 15.02
CA GLY A 1014 -31.68 -32.55 14.03
C GLY A 1014 -31.23 -32.89 12.62
N MET A 1015 -30.92 -34.17 12.40
CA MET A 1015 -30.46 -34.73 11.12
C MET A 1015 -31.29 -34.22 9.93
N ASP A 1016 -32.62 -34.18 10.10
CA ASP A 1016 -33.59 -33.81 9.08
C ASP A 1016 -34.26 -32.45 9.32
N GLU A 1017 -33.79 -31.66 10.29
CA GLU A 1017 -34.39 -30.38 10.62
C GLU A 1017 -34.02 -29.28 9.61
N GLU A 1018 -34.99 -28.41 9.31
CA GLU A 1018 -34.90 -27.40 8.24
C GLU A 1018 -33.84 -26.31 8.54
N TYR A 1019 -33.51 -26.06 9.82
CA TYR A 1019 -32.49 -25.06 10.16
C TYR A 1019 -31.08 -25.46 9.72
N ASN A 1020 -30.87 -26.72 9.37
CA ASN A 1020 -29.62 -27.21 8.79
C ASN A 1020 -29.61 -27.10 7.26
N ASP A 1021 -30.75 -26.82 6.61
CA ASP A 1021 -30.84 -26.59 5.17
C ASP A 1021 -30.37 -25.16 4.83
N VAL A 1022 -29.68 -25.01 3.69
CA VAL A 1022 -29.29 -23.70 3.16
C VAL A 1022 -30.02 -23.42 1.85
N ALA A 1023 -30.13 -22.13 1.49
CA ALA A 1023 -30.75 -21.75 0.23
C ALA A 1023 -29.94 -22.34 -0.95
N PRO A 1024 -30.56 -23.05 -1.91
CA PRO A 1024 -29.81 -23.69 -2.99
C PRO A 1024 -29.27 -22.62 -3.95
N TRP A 1025 -27.95 -22.49 -4.02
CA TRP A 1025 -27.27 -21.62 -4.99
C TRP A 1025 -26.64 -22.46 -6.10
N ASN A 1026 -26.51 -21.89 -7.29
CA ASN A 1026 -25.64 -22.44 -8.31
C ASN A 1026 -24.25 -21.81 -8.17
N TYR A 1027 -23.44 -22.37 -7.27
CA TYR A 1027 -22.15 -21.81 -6.90
C TYR A 1027 -21.20 -21.67 -8.08
N SER A 1028 -21.22 -22.63 -9.02
CA SER A 1028 -20.39 -22.57 -10.24
C SER A 1028 -20.69 -21.36 -11.13
N LEU A 1029 -21.89 -20.78 -11.07
CA LEU A 1029 -22.23 -19.54 -11.78
C LEU A 1029 -21.86 -18.27 -10.98
N GLY A 1030 -21.41 -18.39 -9.73
CA GLY A 1030 -21.04 -17.29 -8.86
C GLY A 1030 -20.09 -16.27 -9.49
N PRO A 1031 -18.99 -16.68 -10.17
CA PRO A 1031 -18.09 -15.75 -10.83
C PRO A 1031 -18.77 -14.88 -11.90
N ASN A 1032 -19.78 -15.42 -12.59
CA ASN A 1032 -20.51 -14.68 -13.64
C ASN A 1032 -21.38 -13.55 -13.07
N LEU A 1033 -21.77 -13.63 -11.80
CA LEU A 1033 -22.54 -12.58 -11.13
C LEU A 1033 -21.77 -11.24 -11.06
N PHE A 1034 -20.46 -11.31 -10.94
CA PHE A 1034 -19.60 -10.14 -10.69
C PHE A 1034 -19.07 -9.47 -11.97
N GLY A 1035 -19.61 -9.83 -13.13
CA GLY A 1035 -19.25 -9.26 -14.43
C GLY A 1035 -18.06 -9.95 -15.11
N GLN A 1036 -17.52 -9.32 -16.15
CA GLN A 1036 -16.37 -9.87 -16.86
C GLN A 1036 -15.08 -9.68 -16.05
N ALA A 1037 -14.23 -10.71 -16.06
CA ALA A 1037 -12.90 -10.65 -15.48
C ALA A 1037 -12.08 -9.52 -16.13
N PRO A 1038 -11.24 -8.79 -15.37
CA PRO A 1038 -10.30 -7.83 -15.94
C PRO A 1038 -9.39 -8.49 -16.98
N ASP A 1039 -9.08 -7.80 -18.08
CA ASP A 1039 -8.39 -8.35 -19.26
C ASP A 1039 -7.26 -9.33 -18.92
N GLY A 1040 -7.41 -10.58 -19.37
CA GLY A 1040 -6.42 -11.65 -19.25
C GLY A 1040 -6.44 -12.49 -17.96
N TYR A 1041 -7.33 -12.23 -16.99
CA TYR A 1041 -7.44 -13.06 -15.79
C TYR A 1041 -8.31 -14.30 -16.05
N PRO A 1042 -7.74 -15.53 -15.99
CA PRO A 1042 -8.50 -16.73 -16.31
C PRO A 1042 -9.47 -17.08 -15.17
N ILE A 1043 -10.71 -17.39 -15.54
CA ILE A 1043 -11.71 -17.93 -14.63
C ILE A 1043 -12.21 -19.25 -15.21
N GLN A 1044 -12.01 -20.32 -14.46
CA GLN A 1044 -12.59 -21.63 -14.72
C GLN A 1044 -13.60 -21.91 -13.63
N SER A 1045 -14.83 -22.27 -14.01
CA SER A 1045 -15.84 -22.69 -13.05
C SER A 1045 -16.61 -23.89 -13.57
N CYS A 1046 -16.90 -24.84 -12.70
CA CYS A 1046 -17.61 -26.05 -13.06
C CYS A 1046 -18.34 -26.65 -11.87
N ARG A 1047 -19.32 -27.50 -12.18
CA ARG A 1047 -20.02 -28.34 -11.24
C ARG A 1047 -19.65 -29.79 -11.50
N VAL A 1048 -19.37 -30.54 -10.44
CA VAL A 1048 -18.78 -31.88 -10.49
C VAL A 1048 -19.62 -32.82 -9.62
N HIS A 1049 -19.98 -33.97 -10.17
CA HIS A 1049 -20.76 -35.02 -9.51
C HIS A 1049 -19.98 -36.34 -9.39
N THR A 1050 -19.06 -36.62 -10.32
CA THR A 1050 -18.38 -37.91 -10.45
C THR A 1050 -16.86 -37.78 -10.40
N TRP A 1051 -16.17 -38.89 -10.07
CA TRP A 1051 -14.70 -38.93 -10.05
C TRP A 1051 -14.06 -38.59 -11.39
N LYS A 1052 -14.67 -39.00 -12.51
CA LYS A 1052 -14.20 -38.65 -13.87
C LYS A 1052 -14.21 -37.15 -14.11
N GLU A 1053 -15.27 -36.46 -13.67
CA GLU A 1053 -15.38 -35.01 -13.80
C GLU A 1053 -14.35 -34.31 -12.89
N LEU A 1054 -14.17 -34.78 -11.65
CA LEU A 1054 -13.15 -34.25 -10.75
C LEU A 1054 -11.75 -34.44 -11.33
N ASP A 1055 -11.43 -35.61 -11.87
CA ASP A 1055 -10.14 -35.89 -12.50
C ASP A 1055 -9.88 -34.96 -13.69
N SER A 1056 -10.90 -34.63 -14.49
CA SER A 1056 -10.77 -33.63 -15.55
C SER A 1056 -10.41 -32.25 -15.02
N VAL A 1057 -10.91 -31.86 -13.85
CA VAL A 1057 -10.58 -30.58 -13.21
C VAL A 1057 -9.17 -30.61 -12.64
N LEU A 1058 -8.80 -31.68 -11.95
CA LEU A 1058 -7.47 -31.84 -11.34
C LEU A 1058 -6.34 -31.95 -12.39
N ASN A 1059 -6.65 -32.37 -13.61
CA ASN A 1059 -5.72 -32.36 -14.75
C ASN A 1059 -5.78 -31.07 -15.60
N SER A 1060 -6.64 -30.11 -15.27
CA SER A 1060 -6.75 -28.85 -16.01
C SER A 1060 -5.56 -27.91 -15.75
N GLU A 1061 -5.31 -26.99 -16.70
CA GLU A 1061 -4.27 -25.98 -16.56
C GLU A 1061 -4.53 -25.05 -15.35
N GLY A 1062 -5.79 -24.68 -15.10
CA GLY A 1062 -6.18 -23.81 -13.99
C GLY A 1062 -5.79 -24.40 -12.62
N PHE A 1063 -6.11 -25.67 -12.37
CA PHE A 1063 -5.72 -26.34 -11.13
C PHE A 1063 -4.22 -26.66 -11.06
N SER A 1064 -3.63 -27.14 -12.16
CA SER A 1064 -2.23 -27.58 -12.16
C SER A 1064 -1.25 -26.41 -11.99
N THR A 1065 -1.55 -25.25 -12.58
CA THR A 1065 -0.73 -24.04 -12.45
C THR A 1065 -1.16 -23.16 -11.28
N GLY A 1066 -2.40 -23.28 -10.82
CA GLY A 1066 -3.01 -22.38 -9.83
C GLY A 1066 -3.23 -20.96 -10.34
N LYS A 1067 -3.08 -20.70 -11.66
CA LYS A 1067 -3.30 -19.37 -12.25
C LYS A 1067 -4.80 -19.12 -12.43
N GLY A 1068 -5.23 -17.89 -12.13
CA GLY A 1068 -6.64 -17.52 -12.22
C GLY A 1068 -7.47 -17.95 -11.03
N LEU A 1069 -8.78 -17.90 -11.21
CA LEU A 1069 -9.76 -18.46 -10.28
C LEU A 1069 -10.27 -19.79 -10.86
N THR A 1070 -10.05 -20.90 -10.15
CA THR A 1070 -10.72 -22.17 -10.44
C THR A 1070 -11.75 -22.45 -9.35
N LEU A 1071 -13.06 -22.34 -9.67
CA LEU A 1071 -14.15 -22.60 -8.73
C LEU A 1071 -14.87 -23.91 -9.07
N VAL A 1072 -14.92 -24.84 -8.13
CA VAL A 1072 -15.43 -26.20 -8.33
C VAL A 1072 -16.53 -26.46 -7.32
N ASP A 1073 -17.77 -26.56 -7.80
CA ASP A 1073 -18.94 -26.96 -7.02
C ASP A 1073 -19.04 -28.49 -7.00
N ILE A 1074 -18.58 -29.12 -5.92
CA ILE A 1074 -18.58 -30.58 -5.77
C ILE A 1074 -19.88 -31.00 -5.10
N VAL A 1075 -20.77 -31.63 -5.88
CA VAL A 1075 -22.07 -32.08 -5.40
C VAL A 1075 -21.92 -33.46 -4.77
N ILE A 1076 -22.28 -33.55 -3.50
CA ILE A 1076 -22.21 -34.77 -2.70
C ILE A 1076 -23.56 -35.00 -2.01
N ASP A 1077 -23.82 -36.23 -1.54
CA ASP A 1077 -24.98 -36.54 -0.73
C ASP A 1077 -25.06 -35.66 0.54
N LYS A 1078 -26.29 -35.28 0.91
CA LYS A 1078 -26.58 -34.38 2.02
C LYS A 1078 -26.11 -34.89 3.38
N TYR A 1079 -26.06 -36.21 3.53
CA TYR A 1079 -25.65 -36.88 4.76
C TYR A 1079 -24.22 -37.38 4.69
N ASP A 1080 -23.50 -37.10 3.60
CA ASP A 1080 -22.14 -37.59 3.44
C ASP A 1080 -21.17 -36.85 4.37
N ILE A 1081 -20.49 -37.65 5.17
CA ILE A 1081 -19.38 -37.28 6.03
C ILE A 1081 -18.52 -38.53 6.15
N SER A 1082 -17.21 -38.37 6.41
CA SER A 1082 -16.35 -39.54 6.57
C SER A 1082 -16.91 -40.53 7.60
N GLU A 1083 -16.92 -41.83 7.26
CA GLU A 1083 -17.39 -42.89 8.17
C GLU A 1083 -16.63 -42.86 9.51
N ARG A 1084 -15.32 -42.58 9.48
CA ARG A 1084 -14.51 -42.45 10.71
C ARG A 1084 -14.98 -41.28 11.58
N ALA A 1085 -15.49 -40.21 10.95
CA ALA A 1085 -16.01 -39.05 11.67
C ALA A 1085 -17.33 -39.33 12.37
N LYS A 1086 -18.14 -40.30 11.94
CA LYS A 1086 -19.42 -40.60 12.60
C LYS A 1086 -19.24 -40.99 14.07
N ALA A 1087 -18.13 -41.66 14.40
CA ALA A 1087 -17.76 -41.99 15.78
C ALA A 1087 -17.61 -40.74 16.67
N LEU A 1088 -17.14 -39.61 16.13
CA LEU A 1088 -17.06 -38.33 16.86
C LEU A 1088 -18.47 -37.88 17.29
N PHE A 1089 -19.46 -37.97 16.41
CA PHE A 1089 -20.81 -37.51 16.73
C PHE A 1089 -21.55 -38.45 17.68
N GLU A 1090 -21.23 -39.75 17.68
CA GLU A 1090 -21.71 -40.65 18.73
C GLU A 1090 -21.17 -40.28 20.13
N LEU A 1091 -19.93 -39.77 20.20
CA LEU A 1091 -19.33 -39.24 21.43
C LEU A 1091 -20.00 -37.92 21.85
N VAL A 1092 -20.16 -36.98 20.91
CA VAL A 1092 -20.81 -35.69 21.17
C VAL A 1092 -22.26 -35.87 21.63
N ASN A 1093 -23.03 -36.74 20.98
CA ASN A 1093 -24.42 -37.04 21.36
C ASN A 1093 -24.56 -37.72 22.73
N LYS A 1094 -23.48 -38.29 23.29
CA LYS A 1094 -23.48 -38.79 24.69
C LYS A 1094 -23.17 -37.69 25.71
N GLN A 1095 -22.57 -36.59 25.27
CA GLN A 1095 -22.19 -35.45 26.12
C GLN A 1095 -23.29 -34.38 26.18
N LEU A 1096 -24.03 -34.18 25.08
CA LEU A 1096 -25.27 -33.38 25.01
C LEU A 1096 -26.43 -34.13 25.66
#